data_AF-A0A815X769-F1
#
_entry.id   AF-A0A815X769-F1
#
_cell.length_a   1.000
_cell.length_b   1.000
_cell.length_c   1.000
_cell.angle_alpha   90.00
_cell.angle_beta   90.00
_cell.angle_gamma   90.00
#
_symmetry.space_group_name_H-M   'P 1'
#
loop_
_entity.id
_entity.type
_entity.pdbx_description
1 polymer ?
#
loop_
_entity_poly.entity_id
_entity_poly.type
_entity_poly.pdbx_seq_one_letter_code
_entity_poly.pdbx_strand_id
1 'polypeptide(L)'
;PYISKWNRELLLSVGQIARFVYDQSVNENKQFYSTLSSFSFQPSVPNTEIGSILVDGFFSSNKDVLVPVKRSPTDTNLSLIPSTEAYLAYSQHIHSFLSLPLVPYELSQNGLFQSLKDRDLIIEVNSELIESTITTTILLSNQFVEFLHWLSSQRHEDKQYVKRLLSIVRFRETNQASIITLEKLKNYDNFNTSSSLPLPSHVLPASVAAHLSREELQKQLSLTPFTLKDFLHFYLLKSQQHLFTKQNTAACLLSVISKHSGQLTKTEWNKLKTTLSTMQCIPTNQGMKIPNESYIPSNILSSDLPVITLNVPQNATEEEEDDDNDDEKQSVVENLDNPVSAEFLKRLGCRTLNVQSFVHARSSLTNTSSSDTHSMKILIEHLMEERDNMSEGDFNALKHSECLRGTTLVPSKETTRKYAPQELHFPSLAIQLQWSTLPILDWRDIDPHSREYAFLKEIGVREVPDLQKLIDRIIEEHNVQKQKTIAEYKLPIALNFLAENFQQHYSKLWKTAKIKLSFLPSYSPSKSLTLSLPEEVFKDESPLCATLLPAVVQLFDEHFNIGLLGIKDRPTLNTAFDILMEKKEEILSVKSAPKIFAYMNELDGLSRPLIERVAKLAFIPLEGTDDFMKPSQVFIRPNVSSAEASSRLRQINVTVLSSSSEIDDDDEIARAGNTGGRRRRKRNAKTTSKNKKTKTVSSTPLMMDDTDKSGLIDYVDYGPEGNSFLLGIGVLHQPSAPILAELLIDRQADYFANLNRSNPHDLKQKLLAYTSCLRQLAMAVNDLQSVALVKRLKNEAWCLGYQTVERRSNNEKQRIFKVVAPTEIYLDDDHQCAIDLRPLLPPDEPELTKLYEKFGAQWLSECVKRTLVHKGKVATSDRGNKLRDLIQYRLDMLFVNNRGEKMENLDEKHVDMLRMNLSVYEVDGIQCQLTFQKKTITLDSTDSSSCALENDKNKVALYFQKQIREFDYIDIASELARFVFKKPLDTVVHAISDKLASPLETLKRRGVPVDRLLQHQQQQNHRSTVQMIEPQTQPNHYYQESHVEMSGRVEDFNRHQIKDDAKLFSTLRKGRSFTQTKFIQQEHVKDEIDHSCEAVPSANMTRYKELFHTIPLYIERDVRVTDKILDQAQQLSWVLIGLANHVFRIPIESLHLYRDIDGARIAFNDRRALFFNLRYYEQVFAEKVRPYLQATSPSIPIIHTILNFYFILTCHELAHNLEVAHNSNFINHLETIAVKFMTDKDLFLQQFSFQNYLQN
;
A
#
# COMPACT_ATOMS: atom_id res chain seq x y z
N PRO A 1 82.00 28.95 0.29
CA PRO A 1 80.80 28.07 0.29
C PRO A 1 80.06 27.99 1.63
N TYR A 2 80.75 27.81 2.76
CA TYR A 2 80.10 27.63 4.07
C TYR A 2 79.56 28.93 4.69
N ILE A 3 80.22 30.08 4.49
CA ILE A 3 79.78 31.38 5.04
C ILE A 3 78.49 31.88 4.39
N SER A 4 78.32 31.75 3.07
CA SER A 4 77.05 32.17 2.43
C SER A 4 75.87 31.32 2.87
N LYS A 5 76.10 30.01 3.09
CA LYS A 5 75.10 29.12 3.69
C LYS A 5 74.78 29.53 5.13
N TRP A 6 75.80 29.81 5.95
CA TRP A 6 75.61 30.26 7.34
C TRP A 6 74.87 31.60 7.43
N ASN A 7 75.24 32.58 6.60
CA ASN A 7 74.54 33.87 6.52
C ASN A 7 73.09 33.71 6.09
N ARG A 8 72.81 32.80 5.14
CA ARG A 8 71.44 32.48 4.72
C ARG A 8 70.63 31.86 5.86
N GLU A 9 71.17 30.88 6.57
CA GLU A 9 70.48 30.27 7.74
C GLU A 9 70.26 31.29 8.87
N LEU A 10 71.21 32.19 9.11
CA LEU A 10 71.08 33.26 10.11
C LEU A 10 69.97 34.25 9.73
N LEU A 11 69.92 34.68 8.46
CA LEU A 11 68.85 35.54 7.96
C LEU A 11 67.49 34.84 8.02
N LEU A 12 67.41 33.54 7.71
CA LEU A 12 66.19 32.75 7.90
C LEU A 12 65.75 32.76 9.38
N SER A 13 66.68 32.55 10.31
CA SER A 13 66.40 32.61 11.76
C SER A 13 65.93 34.00 12.21
N VAL A 14 66.48 35.08 11.66
CA VAL A 14 65.99 36.45 11.93
C VAL A 14 64.55 36.64 11.44
N GLY A 15 64.20 36.10 10.27
CA GLY A 15 62.82 36.07 9.79
C GLY A 15 61.88 35.32 10.75
N GLN A 16 62.31 34.17 11.27
CA GLN A 16 61.54 33.39 12.25
C GLN A 16 61.38 34.13 13.59
N ILE A 17 62.40 34.85 14.05
CA ILE A 17 62.30 35.71 15.25
C ILE A 17 61.32 36.86 14.98
N ALA A 18 61.38 37.50 13.80
CA ALA A 18 60.43 38.55 13.42
C ALA A 18 58.99 38.03 13.41
N ARG A 19 58.76 36.77 12.99
CA ARG A 19 57.46 36.10 13.08
C ARG A 19 56.99 35.93 14.53
N PHE A 20 57.87 35.51 15.43
CA PHE A 20 57.55 35.40 16.86
C PHE A 20 57.18 36.77 17.48
N VAL A 21 57.92 37.82 17.15
CA VAL A 21 57.64 39.19 17.63
C VAL A 21 56.32 39.71 17.07
N TYR A 22 56.03 39.43 15.80
CA TYR A 22 54.73 39.74 15.20
C TYR A 22 53.57 39.09 15.98
N ASP A 23 53.66 37.79 16.25
CA ASP A 23 52.57 37.07 16.93
C ASP A 23 52.32 37.59 18.36
N GLN A 24 53.37 38.01 19.08
CA GLN A 24 53.21 38.68 20.39
C GLN A 24 52.58 40.07 20.25
N SER A 25 53.13 40.89 19.34
CA SER A 25 52.70 42.29 19.18
C SER A 25 51.25 42.42 18.71
N VAL A 26 50.82 41.52 17.82
CA VAL A 26 49.45 41.51 17.30
C VAL A 26 48.46 41.06 18.37
N ASN A 27 48.85 40.14 19.28
CA ASN A 27 47.99 39.71 20.38
C ASN A 27 47.79 40.76 21.47
N GLU A 28 48.79 41.60 21.74
CA GLU A 28 48.73 42.60 22.81
C GLU A 28 48.07 43.93 22.39
N ASN A 29 48.09 44.27 21.10
CA ASN A 29 47.83 45.62 20.64
C ASN A 29 46.41 45.82 20.08
N LYS A 30 45.73 46.90 20.49
CA LYS A 30 44.44 47.34 19.91
C LYS A 30 44.61 48.20 18.65
N GLN A 31 45.82 48.69 18.37
CA GLN A 31 46.14 49.51 17.19
C GLN A 31 46.86 48.66 16.12
N PHE A 32 46.07 47.93 15.34
CA PHE A 32 46.61 46.99 14.35
C PHE A 32 47.37 47.65 13.20
N TYR A 33 46.98 48.86 12.78
CA TYR A 33 47.61 49.52 11.63
C TYR A 33 49.11 49.80 11.82
N SER A 34 49.50 50.33 12.98
CA SER A 34 50.91 50.63 13.30
C SER A 34 51.74 49.35 13.40
N THR A 35 51.18 48.32 14.04
CA THR A 35 51.81 47.01 14.15
C THR A 35 52.02 46.40 12.76
N LEU A 36 50.98 46.30 11.94
CA LEU A 36 51.05 45.76 10.58
C LEU A 36 52.03 46.53 9.68
N SER A 37 52.09 47.86 9.80
CA SER A 37 53.04 48.68 9.02
C SER A 37 54.50 48.32 9.29
N SER A 38 54.83 47.94 10.53
CA SER A 38 56.19 47.54 10.94
C SER A 38 56.62 46.19 10.35
N PHE A 39 55.67 45.38 9.90
CA PHE A 39 55.89 44.08 9.27
C PHE A 39 55.49 44.08 7.78
N SER A 40 55.43 45.26 7.16
CA SER A 40 55.31 45.38 5.71
C SER A 40 56.68 45.12 5.07
N PHE A 41 56.81 43.99 4.36
CA PHE A 41 58.08 43.59 3.77
C PHE A 41 58.46 44.52 2.62
N GLN A 42 59.51 45.31 2.81
CA GLN A 42 60.10 46.14 1.77
C GLN A 42 61.38 45.50 1.24
N PRO A 43 61.70 45.66 -0.06
CA PRO A 43 62.95 45.15 -0.61
C PRO A 43 64.16 45.79 0.10
N SER A 44 65.08 44.97 0.60
CA SER A 44 66.30 45.46 1.26
C SER A 44 67.25 46.10 0.24
N VAL A 45 67.86 47.22 0.61
CA VAL A 45 68.86 47.95 -0.19
C VAL A 45 70.22 47.81 0.51
N PRO A 46 71.34 47.50 -0.20
CA PRO A 46 71.49 47.42 -1.65
C PRO A 46 71.16 46.06 -2.29
N ASN A 47 71.01 44.97 -1.51
CA ASN A 47 70.72 43.64 -2.05
C ASN A 47 69.31 43.16 -1.65
N THR A 48 68.44 42.99 -2.65
CA THR A 48 67.06 42.53 -2.48
C THR A 48 66.95 41.07 -2.02
N GLU A 49 67.98 40.24 -2.28
CA GLU A 49 68.02 38.84 -1.84
C GLU A 49 68.01 38.71 -0.31
N ILE A 50 68.54 39.69 0.41
CA ILE A 50 68.53 39.68 1.89
C ILE A 50 67.08 39.80 2.39
N GLY A 51 66.32 40.71 1.78
CA GLY A 51 64.90 40.90 2.08
C GLY A 51 64.09 39.64 1.77
N SER A 52 64.32 39.01 0.62
CA SER A 52 63.60 37.76 0.29
C SER A 52 63.91 36.62 1.26
N ILE A 53 65.16 36.45 1.69
CA ILE A 53 65.52 35.41 2.68
C ILE A 53 64.87 35.69 4.04
N LEU A 54 64.77 36.96 4.46
CA LEU A 54 64.08 37.33 5.70
C LEU A 54 62.57 37.03 5.62
N VAL A 55 61.95 37.35 4.47
CA VAL A 55 60.54 37.05 4.22
C VAL A 55 60.30 35.53 4.20
N ASP A 56 61.17 34.78 3.52
CA ASP A 56 61.13 33.32 3.51
C ASP A 56 61.30 32.75 4.92
N GLY A 57 62.17 33.34 5.73
CA GLY A 57 62.33 33.00 7.15
C GLY A 57 61.05 33.24 7.95
N PHE A 58 60.40 34.40 7.75
CA PHE A 58 59.14 34.75 8.40
C PHE A 58 58.04 33.74 8.10
N PHE A 59 57.89 33.34 6.82
CA PHE A 59 56.88 32.37 6.39
C PHE A 59 57.33 30.90 6.46
N SER A 60 58.59 30.61 6.78
CA SER A 60 59.09 29.23 7.02
C SER A 60 58.54 28.60 8.30
N SER A 61 58.01 29.44 9.20
CA SER A 61 57.36 29.04 10.44
C SER A 61 55.92 28.54 10.20
N ASN A 62 55.15 28.27 11.26
CA ASN A 62 53.76 27.81 11.13
C ASN A 62 52.95 28.71 10.18
N LYS A 63 52.11 28.08 9.34
CA LYS A 63 51.31 28.74 8.29
C LYS A 63 50.21 29.65 8.84
N ASP A 64 49.92 29.56 10.14
CA ASP A 64 48.84 30.28 10.80
C ASP A 64 49.24 31.70 11.21
N VAL A 65 49.41 32.60 10.22
CA VAL A 65 49.70 34.02 10.46
C VAL A 65 48.48 34.72 11.05
N LEU A 66 48.51 35.13 12.31
CA LEU A 66 47.36 35.80 12.92
C LEU A 66 47.10 37.17 12.28
N VAL A 67 45.89 37.40 11.78
CA VAL A 67 45.46 38.66 11.15
C VAL A 67 44.17 39.19 11.77
N PRO A 68 44.00 40.53 11.86
CA PRO A 68 42.79 41.14 12.39
C PRO A 68 41.66 41.14 11.36
N VAL A 69 40.49 40.62 11.78
CA VAL A 69 39.29 40.52 10.95
C VAL A 69 38.04 40.97 11.71
N LYS A 70 37.05 41.50 10.98
CA LYS A 70 35.65 41.58 11.44
C LYS A 70 34.94 40.31 11.00
N ARG A 71 34.21 39.64 11.90
CA ARG A 71 33.44 38.43 11.54
C ARG A 71 32.02 38.77 11.10
N SER A 72 31.49 39.89 11.61
CA SER A 72 30.20 40.47 11.24
C SER A 72 30.37 41.96 10.95
N PRO A 73 29.57 42.54 10.03
CA PRO A 73 29.56 43.99 9.80
C PRO A 73 29.21 44.81 11.06
N THR A 74 28.51 44.21 12.03
CA THR A 74 28.13 44.85 13.30
C THR A 74 29.24 44.82 14.35
N ASP A 75 30.34 44.11 14.11
CA ASP A 75 31.41 43.98 15.10
C ASP A 75 32.15 45.31 15.28
N THR A 76 32.16 45.79 16.52
CA THR A 76 32.90 46.99 16.92
C THR A 76 34.39 46.72 17.15
N ASN A 77 34.73 45.49 17.54
CA ASN A 77 36.10 45.06 17.82
C ASN A 77 36.59 44.06 16.76
N LEU A 78 37.89 44.08 16.49
CA LEU A 78 38.54 43.14 15.58
C LEU A 78 38.91 41.85 16.32
N SER A 79 38.69 40.71 15.66
CA SER A 79 39.12 39.40 16.13
C SER A 79 40.40 38.98 15.43
N LEU A 80 41.27 38.25 16.12
CA LEU A 80 42.50 37.69 15.54
C LEU A 80 42.27 36.23 15.16
N ILE A 81 42.58 35.89 13.91
CA ILE A 81 42.46 34.53 13.39
C ILE A 81 43.64 34.19 12.47
N PRO A 82 43.94 32.92 12.20
CA PRO A 82 44.91 32.53 11.18
C PRO A 82 44.57 33.12 9.80
N SER A 83 45.57 33.55 9.04
CA SER A 83 45.39 34.18 7.72
C SER A 83 44.74 33.24 6.72
N THR A 84 44.98 31.93 6.87
CA THR A 84 44.37 30.85 6.10
C THR A 84 42.86 30.73 6.31
N GLU A 85 42.34 31.28 7.40
CA GLU A 85 40.91 31.34 7.72
C GLU A 85 40.29 32.72 7.43
N ALA A 86 41.11 33.71 7.04
CA ALA A 86 40.69 35.08 6.77
C ALA A 86 40.46 35.32 5.27
N TYR A 87 39.68 36.36 4.95
CA TYR A 87 39.42 36.77 3.57
C TYR A 87 39.73 38.26 3.34
N LEU A 88 40.21 38.57 2.14
CA LEU A 88 40.40 39.95 1.68
C LEU A 88 39.19 40.43 0.89
N ALA A 89 38.66 41.62 1.22
CA ALA A 89 37.63 42.27 0.42
C ALA A 89 38.26 43.16 -0.67
N TYR A 90 37.71 43.09 -1.88
CA TYR A 90 38.10 43.96 -2.99
C TYR A 90 37.31 45.27 -3.05
N SER A 91 36.27 45.42 -2.23
CA SER A 91 35.42 46.63 -2.18
C SER A 91 35.07 46.97 -0.73
N GLN A 92 35.04 48.26 -0.43
CA GLN A 92 34.65 48.80 0.87
C GLN A 92 33.24 48.36 1.28
N HIS A 93 32.31 48.23 0.32
CA HIS A 93 30.92 47.85 0.61
C HIS A 93 30.77 46.39 1.11
N ILE A 94 31.66 45.48 0.71
CA ILE A 94 31.57 44.06 1.09
C ILE A 94 31.66 43.90 2.62
N HIS A 95 32.47 44.72 3.28
CA HIS A 95 32.57 44.75 4.74
C HIS A 95 31.27 45.12 5.44
N SER A 96 30.42 45.89 4.77
CA SER A 96 29.22 46.45 5.38
C SER A 96 28.05 45.46 5.39
N PHE A 97 28.10 44.36 4.63
CA PHE A 97 27.00 43.38 4.58
C PHE A 97 27.41 41.92 4.72
N LEU A 98 28.66 41.54 4.46
CA LEU A 98 29.07 40.14 4.43
C LEU A 98 29.57 39.66 5.81
N SER A 99 28.90 38.65 6.38
CA SER A 99 29.30 38.04 7.66
C SER A 99 30.36 36.94 7.47
N LEU A 100 31.55 37.34 7.04
CA LEU A 100 32.74 36.49 6.95
C LEU A 100 33.89 37.13 7.74
N PRO A 101 34.91 36.35 8.14
CA PRO A 101 36.13 36.89 8.75
C PRO A 101 36.94 37.71 7.73
N LEU A 102 36.52 38.95 7.52
CA LEU A 102 37.11 39.86 6.54
C LEU A 102 38.12 40.79 7.20
N VAL A 103 39.30 40.89 6.60
CA VAL A 103 40.31 41.90 6.96
C VAL A 103 39.78 43.27 6.54
N PRO A 104 39.58 44.23 7.47
CA PRO A 104 39.06 45.56 7.15
C PRO A 104 39.74 46.17 5.91
N TYR A 105 38.96 46.76 5.01
CA TYR A 105 39.46 47.25 3.72
C TYR A 105 40.61 48.25 3.85
N GLU A 106 40.62 49.04 4.93
CA GLU A 106 41.70 49.98 5.21
C GLU A 106 43.00 49.26 5.64
N LEU A 107 42.89 48.10 6.31
CA LEU A 107 44.03 47.27 6.70
C LEU A 107 44.52 46.41 5.55
N SER A 108 43.63 45.94 4.66
CA SER A 108 43.98 45.08 3.53
C SER A 108 44.96 45.74 2.54
N GLN A 109 45.04 47.07 2.53
CA GLN A 109 46.00 47.84 1.73
C GLN A 109 47.46 47.71 2.21
N ASN A 110 47.71 47.10 3.38
CA ASN A 110 49.07 46.91 3.87
C ASN A 110 49.82 45.83 3.07
N GLY A 111 51.10 46.07 2.75
CA GLY A 111 51.94 45.15 1.97
C GLY A 111 52.10 43.73 2.53
N LEU A 112 51.84 43.53 3.83
CA LEU A 112 51.77 42.18 4.43
C LEU A 112 50.68 41.32 3.78
N PHE A 113 49.51 41.88 3.50
CA PHE A 113 48.40 41.12 2.90
C PHE A 113 48.65 40.78 1.44
N GLN A 114 49.38 41.63 0.71
CA GLN A 114 49.87 41.27 -0.63
C GLN A 114 50.85 40.09 -0.54
N SER A 115 51.78 40.13 0.42
CA SER A 115 52.75 39.03 0.63
C SER A 115 52.10 37.72 1.05
N LEU A 116 50.99 37.78 1.80
CA LEU A 116 50.15 36.63 2.15
C LEU A 116 49.39 36.11 0.93
N LYS A 117 48.84 37.01 0.10
CA LYS A 117 48.10 36.66 -1.14
C LYS A 117 49.01 35.99 -2.16
N ASP A 118 50.21 36.53 -2.40
CA ASP A 118 51.21 35.98 -3.32
C ASP A 118 51.72 34.58 -2.93
N ARG A 119 51.52 34.19 -1.66
CA ARG A 119 51.93 32.89 -1.09
C ARG A 119 50.75 31.93 -0.86
N ASP A 120 49.55 32.28 -1.33
CA ASP A 120 48.30 31.52 -1.10
C ASP A 120 47.99 31.28 0.39
N LEU A 121 48.42 32.19 1.28
CA LEU A 121 48.18 32.13 2.73
C LEU A 121 46.95 32.93 3.18
N ILE A 122 46.34 33.70 2.27
CA ILE A 122 45.05 34.37 2.43
C ILE A 122 44.38 34.46 1.06
N ILE A 123 43.05 34.32 1.02
CA ILE A 123 42.29 34.32 -0.23
C ILE A 123 41.42 35.57 -0.33
N GLU A 124 41.30 36.14 -1.53
CA GLU A 124 40.37 37.23 -1.80
C GLU A 124 38.95 36.68 -2.00
N VAL A 125 37.94 37.40 -1.50
CA VAL A 125 36.54 36.98 -1.59
C VAL A 125 36.14 36.76 -3.05
N ASN A 126 35.72 35.54 -3.38
CA ASN A 126 35.24 35.18 -4.72
C ASN A 126 33.70 35.26 -4.83
N SER A 127 33.19 35.17 -6.05
CA SER A 127 31.74 35.26 -6.32
C SER A 127 30.92 34.12 -5.70
N GLU A 128 31.49 32.91 -5.59
CA GLU A 128 30.82 31.74 -5.02
C GLU A 128 30.64 31.87 -3.50
N LEU A 129 31.65 32.40 -2.82
CA LEU A 129 31.64 32.63 -1.37
C LEU A 129 30.66 33.73 -0.98
N ILE A 130 30.55 34.79 -1.82
CA ILE A 130 29.51 35.81 -1.65
C ILE A 130 28.12 35.17 -1.76
N GLU A 131 27.90 34.34 -2.77
CA GLU A 131 26.61 33.67 -2.99
C GLU A 131 26.26 32.72 -1.83
N SER A 132 27.20 31.90 -1.36
CA SER A 132 26.98 30.98 -0.25
C SER A 132 26.70 31.72 1.06
N THR A 133 27.41 32.82 1.31
CA THR A 133 27.24 33.60 2.55
C THR A 133 25.89 34.31 2.54
N ILE A 134 25.58 35.03 1.46
CA ILE A 134 24.30 35.75 1.31
C ILE A 134 23.10 34.82 1.44
N THR A 135 23.20 33.58 0.92
CA THR A 135 22.12 32.58 1.02
C THR A 135 21.78 32.22 2.47
N THR A 136 22.76 32.28 3.38
CA THR A 136 22.61 31.89 4.79
C THR A 136 22.39 33.07 5.73
N THR A 137 22.76 34.29 5.34
CA THR A 137 22.65 35.50 6.16
C THR A 137 21.34 36.26 5.95
N ILE A 138 20.81 36.87 7.01
CA ILE A 138 19.70 37.84 6.93
C ILE A 138 20.28 39.23 7.17
N LEU A 139 20.16 40.11 6.17
CA LEU A 139 20.69 41.48 6.22
C LEU A 139 19.74 42.44 6.93
N LEU A 140 20.28 43.45 7.62
CA LEU A 140 19.51 44.61 8.11
C LEU A 140 19.34 45.67 7.00
N SER A 141 18.38 46.59 7.13
CA SER A 141 18.16 47.66 6.11
C SER A 141 19.43 48.36 5.66
N ASN A 142 20.28 48.80 6.59
CA ASN A 142 21.54 49.47 6.27
C ASN A 142 22.52 48.55 5.54
N GLN A 143 22.64 47.29 5.97
CA GLN A 143 23.50 46.30 5.32
C GLN A 143 22.98 45.96 3.92
N PHE A 144 21.65 45.92 3.75
CA PHE A 144 21.02 45.66 2.47
C PHE A 144 21.19 46.82 1.50
N VAL A 145 21.11 48.07 1.97
CA VAL A 145 21.45 49.26 1.18
C VAL A 145 22.90 49.19 0.69
N GLU A 146 23.85 48.88 1.58
CA GLU A 146 25.26 48.72 1.20
C GLU A 146 25.51 47.57 0.23
N PHE A 147 24.78 46.45 0.38
CA PHE A 147 24.76 45.36 -0.59
C PHE A 147 24.24 45.83 -1.96
N LEU A 148 23.19 46.66 -2.00
CA LEU A 148 22.66 47.20 -3.26
C LEU A 148 23.62 48.19 -3.90
N HIS A 149 24.27 49.07 -3.13
CA HIS A 149 25.34 49.93 -3.65
C HIS A 149 26.50 49.11 -4.20
N TRP A 150 26.97 48.08 -3.47
CA TRP A 150 27.98 47.14 -3.98
C TRP A 150 27.55 46.55 -5.32
N LEU A 151 26.35 45.95 -5.37
CA LEU A 151 25.82 45.28 -6.56
C LEU A 151 25.66 46.25 -7.75
N SER A 152 25.36 47.52 -7.48
CA SER A 152 25.23 48.58 -8.47
C SER A 152 26.59 49.10 -8.98
N SER A 153 27.61 49.10 -8.12
CA SER A 153 28.97 49.57 -8.41
C SER A 153 29.78 48.59 -9.28
N GLN A 154 29.43 47.31 -9.23
CA GLN A 154 30.11 46.28 -10.04
C GLN A 154 29.73 46.42 -11.52
N ARG A 155 30.73 46.49 -12.40
CA ARG A 155 30.53 46.37 -13.86
C ARG A 155 30.23 44.91 -14.22
N HIS A 156 29.04 44.43 -13.86
CA HIS A 156 28.63 43.07 -14.21
C HIS A 156 28.23 43.00 -15.69
N GLU A 157 29.04 42.35 -16.52
CA GLU A 157 28.62 41.94 -17.87
C GLU A 157 27.46 40.92 -17.79
N ASP A 158 27.45 40.09 -16.74
CA ASP A 158 26.41 39.08 -16.50
C ASP A 158 25.23 39.64 -15.69
N LYS A 159 24.22 40.18 -16.40
CA LYS A 159 22.93 40.57 -15.81
C LYS A 159 22.19 39.41 -15.11
N GLN A 160 22.53 38.16 -15.40
CA GLN A 160 21.92 37.01 -14.73
C GLN A 160 22.49 36.80 -13.33
N TYR A 161 23.77 37.08 -13.10
CA TYR A 161 24.38 37.01 -11.77
C TYR A 161 23.72 37.97 -10.78
N VAL A 162 23.49 39.22 -11.19
CA VAL A 162 22.77 40.23 -10.40
C VAL A 162 21.37 39.75 -10.01
N LYS A 163 20.64 39.17 -10.96
CA LYS A 163 19.29 38.61 -10.71
C LYS A 163 19.31 37.40 -9.77
N ARG A 164 20.33 36.53 -9.88
CA ARG A 164 20.53 35.39 -8.97
C ARG A 164 20.72 35.90 -7.54
N LEU A 165 21.65 36.84 -7.34
CA LEU A 165 21.92 37.42 -6.02
C LEU A 165 20.68 38.10 -5.42
N LEU A 166 19.99 38.96 -6.18
CA LEU A 166 18.75 39.60 -5.69
C LEU A 166 17.67 38.59 -5.28
N SER A 167 17.63 37.41 -5.90
CA SER A 167 16.64 36.37 -5.59
C SER A 167 16.93 35.56 -4.33
N ILE A 168 18.19 35.50 -3.91
CA ILE A 168 18.61 34.74 -2.71
C ILE A 168 18.68 35.60 -1.46
N VAL A 169 18.83 36.92 -1.61
CA VAL A 169 19.00 37.84 -0.48
C VAL A 169 17.73 37.87 0.38
N ARG A 170 17.94 37.77 1.69
CA ARG A 170 16.92 37.96 2.71
C ARG A 170 17.31 39.15 3.57
N PHE A 171 16.38 40.07 3.83
CA PHE A 171 16.64 41.20 4.70
C PHE A 171 15.45 41.52 5.60
N ARG A 172 15.66 42.28 6.67
CA ARG A 172 14.60 42.79 7.56
C ARG A 172 14.81 44.29 7.83
N GLU A 173 13.73 45.05 7.93
CA GLU A 173 13.84 46.50 8.11
C GLU A 173 14.37 46.88 9.50
N THR A 174 13.82 46.23 10.53
CA THR A 174 14.26 46.35 11.92
C THR A 174 14.45 44.96 12.52
N ASN A 175 15.12 44.87 13.67
CA ASN A 175 15.31 43.57 14.35
C ASN A 175 14.00 42.84 14.68
N GLN A 176 12.90 43.60 14.83
CA GLN A 176 11.56 43.11 15.15
C GLN A 176 10.65 42.98 13.92
N ALA A 177 11.06 43.49 12.76
CA ALA A 177 10.30 43.37 11.50
C ALA A 177 10.36 41.96 10.93
N SER A 178 9.37 41.61 10.12
CA SER A 178 9.35 40.35 9.37
C SER A 178 10.49 40.28 8.36
N ILE A 179 10.98 39.06 8.11
CA ILE A 179 11.99 38.80 7.09
C ILE A 179 11.34 38.96 5.72
N ILE A 180 11.93 39.80 4.89
CA ILE A 180 11.53 40.07 3.51
C ILE A 180 12.42 39.20 2.60
N THR A 181 11.77 38.34 1.82
CA THR A 181 12.41 37.53 0.78
C THR A 181 12.04 38.07 -0.59
N LEU A 182 13.03 38.44 -1.39
CA LEU A 182 12.82 39.06 -2.68
C LEU A 182 12.72 38.01 -3.79
N GLU A 183 11.55 37.43 -3.98
CA GLU A 183 11.34 36.48 -5.07
C GLU A 183 11.12 37.22 -6.39
N LYS A 184 12.17 37.30 -7.22
CA LYS A 184 12.14 37.94 -8.56
C LYS A 184 11.80 39.43 -8.46
N LEU A 185 12.63 40.18 -7.74
CA LEU A 185 12.55 41.63 -7.64
C LEU A 185 12.40 42.27 -9.04
N LYS A 186 11.33 43.05 -9.22
CA LYS A 186 11.00 43.72 -10.49
C LYS A 186 10.72 45.19 -10.28
N ASN A 187 10.09 45.52 -9.16
CA ASN A 187 9.56 46.84 -8.92
C ASN A 187 10.14 47.45 -7.64
N TYR A 188 10.08 48.77 -7.52
CA TYR A 188 10.31 49.48 -6.25
C TYR A 188 9.08 50.30 -5.88
N ASP A 189 8.82 50.43 -4.58
CA ASP A 189 7.67 51.17 -4.07
C ASP A 189 7.85 52.67 -4.31
N ASN A 190 6.98 53.23 -5.14
CA ASN A 190 6.94 54.65 -5.48
C ASN A 190 5.88 55.42 -4.68
N PHE A 191 5.08 54.75 -3.86
CA PHE A 191 3.95 55.36 -3.12
C PHE A 191 4.30 55.69 -1.67
N ASN A 192 5.54 55.43 -1.24
CA ASN A 192 6.00 55.58 0.14
C ASN A 192 5.07 54.88 1.13
N THR A 193 4.82 53.60 0.86
CA THR A 193 3.90 52.79 1.64
C THR A 193 4.45 52.59 3.04
N SER A 194 3.61 52.76 4.06
CA SER A 194 4.01 52.55 5.46
C SER A 194 4.52 51.12 5.69
N SER A 195 5.56 50.97 6.52
CA SER A 195 6.09 49.66 6.95
C SER A 195 5.08 48.77 7.70
N SER A 196 3.96 49.34 8.15
CA SER A 196 2.84 48.60 8.73
C SER A 196 2.03 47.79 7.70
N LEU A 197 2.18 48.09 6.41
CA LEU A 197 1.48 47.42 5.32
C LEU A 197 2.40 46.39 4.64
N PRO A 198 1.91 45.17 4.38
CA PRO A 198 2.68 44.19 3.64
C PRO A 198 2.86 44.65 2.18
N LEU A 199 4.05 44.47 1.63
CA LEU A 199 4.36 44.68 0.21
C LEU A 199 4.48 43.33 -0.52
N PRO A 200 4.23 43.28 -1.84
CA PRO A 200 4.51 42.07 -2.63
C PRO A 200 6.00 41.70 -2.59
N SER A 201 6.32 40.41 -2.61
CA SER A 201 7.71 39.90 -2.56
C SER A 201 8.61 40.30 -3.74
N HIS A 202 8.06 40.93 -4.78
CA HIS A 202 8.81 41.43 -5.94
C HIS A 202 9.00 42.96 -5.92
N VAL A 203 8.55 43.65 -4.88
CA VAL A 203 8.61 45.10 -4.72
C VAL A 203 9.62 45.48 -3.64
N LEU A 204 10.58 46.33 -3.99
CA LEU A 204 11.56 46.89 -3.06
C LEU A 204 10.89 47.97 -2.19
N PRO A 205 10.94 47.88 -0.85
CA PRO A 205 10.34 48.89 0.04
C PRO A 205 10.90 50.30 -0.19
N ALA A 206 10.04 51.31 0.00
CA ALA A 206 10.42 52.72 -0.17
C ALA A 206 11.54 53.15 0.80
N SER A 207 11.56 52.57 2.00
CA SER A 207 12.61 52.76 3.02
C SER A 207 14.02 52.44 2.50
N VAL A 208 14.15 51.46 1.61
CA VAL A 208 15.42 51.06 0.99
C VAL A 208 15.63 51.77 -0.35
N ALA A 209 14.58 51.84 -1.17
CA ALA A 209 14.64 52.47 -2.49
C ALA A 209 15.01 53.95 -2.42
N ALA A 210 14.64 54.66 -1.35
CA ALA A 210 14.98 56.07 -1.14
C ALA A 210 16.48 56.33 -0.98
N HIS A 211 17.27 55.32 -0.61
CA HIS A 211 18.73 55.43 -0.49
C HIS A 211 19.47 55.20 -1.82
N LEU A 212 18.77 54.80 -2.87
CA LEU A 212 19.32 54.52 -4.19
C LEU A 212 18.90 55.60 -5.18
N SER A 213 19.83 56.02 -6.03
CA SER A 213 19.56 56.93 -7.13
C SER A 213 18.66 56.26 -8.19
N ARG A 214 17.97 57.08 -8.98
CA ARG A 214 17.14 56.59 -10.10
C ARG A 214 17.97 55.79 -11.12
N GLU A 215 19.24 56.15 -11.29
CA GLU A 215 20.17 55.45 -12.19
C GLU A 215 20.55 54.07 -11.65
N GLU A 216 20.85 53.95 -10.36
CA GLU A 216 21.09 52.66 -9.70
C GLU A 216 19.87 51.74 -9.77
N LEU A 217 18.68 52.26 -9.44
CA LEU A 217 17.43 51.49 -9.47
C LEU A 217 17.07 51.03 -10.89
N GLN A 218 17.06 51.93 -11.87
CA GLN A 218 16.50 51.65 -13.19
C GLN A 218 17.52 51.07 -14.17
N LYS A 219 18.77 51.56 -14.21
CA LYS A 219 19.78 51.11 -15.18
C LYS A 219 20.62 49.95 -14.67
N GLN A 220 21.11 50.02 -13.44
CA GLN A 220 22.03 49.02 -12.89
C GLN A 220 21.27 47.81 -12.31
N LEU A 221 20.24 48.05 -11.50
CA LEU A 221 19.42 46.99 -10.88
C LEU A 221 18.22 46.54 -11.75
N SER A 222 17.90 47.27 -12.82
CA SER A 222 16.79 46.96 -13.74
C SER A 222 15.39 46.92 -13.09
N LEU A 223 15.13 47.77 -12.09
CA LEU A 223 13.86 47.87 -11.38
C LEU A 223 12.98 49.00 -11.94
N THR A 224 11.66 48.78 -11.99
CA THR A 224 10.68 49.77 -12.45
C THR A 224 9.79 50.25 -11.30
N PRO A 225 9.20 51.47 -11.36
CA PRO A 225 8.29 51.92 -10.31
C PRO A 225 7.07 50.99 -10.20
N PHE A 226 6.63 50.69 -8.99
CA PHE A 226 5.39 49.95 -8.73
C PHE A 226 4.19 50.80 -9.15
N THR A 227 3.32 50.26 -10.01
CA THR A 227 2.23 51.03 -10.62
C THR A 227 0.98 51.04 -9.74
N LEU A 228 0.12 52.06 -9.89
CA LEU A 228 -1.14 52.16 -9.15
C LEU A 228 -2.07 50.97 -9.43
N LYS A 229 -2.03 50.47 -10.67
CA LYS A 229 -2.81 49.29 -11.08
C LYS A 229 -2.37 48.03 -10.32
N ASP A 230 -1.07 47.81 -10.19
CA ASP A 230 -0.52 46.66 -9.46
C ASP A 230 -0.74 46.82 -7.95
N PHE A 231 -0.64 48.06 -7.43
CA PHE A 231 -0.97 48.40 -6.05
C PHE A 231 -2.42 48.04 -5.72
N LEU A 232 -3.38 48.49 -6.53
CA LEU A 232 -4.79 48.15 -6.34
C LEU A 232 -5.04 46.65 -6.51
N HIS A 233 -4.40 46.01 -7.49
CA HIS A 233 -4.54 44.57 -7.67
C HIS A 233 -4.09 43.80 -6.43
N PHE A 234 -2.98 44.19 -5.80
CA PHE A 234 -2.45 43.51 -4.63
C PHE A 234 -3.33 43.71 -3.38
N TYR A 235 -3.68 44.94 -3.03
CA TYR A 235 -4.43 45.21 -1.79
C TYR A 235 -5.92 44.83 -1.88
N LEU A 236 -6.53 44.83 -3.07
CA LEU A 236 -7.92 44.41 -3.25
C LEU A 236 -8.11 42.89 -3.34
N LEU A 237 -7.04 42.08 -3.31
CA LEU A 237 -7.13 40.62 -3.19
C LEU A 237 -7.80 40.22 -1.87
N LYS A 238 -8.65 39.19 -1.88
CA LYS A 238 -9.37 38.70 -0.70
C LYS A 238 -8.47 38.43 0.52
N SER A 239 -7.22 38.01 0.30
CA SER A 239 -6.25 37.77 1.38
C SER A 239 -5.81 39.06 2.11
N GLN A 240 -5.78 40.20 1.42
CA GLN A 240 -5.28 41.49 1.96
C GLN A 240 -6.41 42.45 2.36
N GLN A 241 -7.66 42.14 2.03
CA GLN A 241 -8.83 42.97 2.34
C GLN A 241 -9.00 43.29 3.83
N HIS A 242 -8.52 42.42 4.73
CA HIS A 242 -8.53 42.66 6.19
C HIS A 242 -7.70 43.88 6.63
N LEU A 243 -6.82 44.41 5.76
CA LEU A 243 -6.04 45.62 6.03
C LEU A 243 -6.90 46.88 5.94
N PHE A 244 -7.96 46.87 5.13
CA PHE A 244 -8.92 47.97 5.05
C PHE A 244 -9.86 48.01 6.25
N THR A 245 -10.00 46.93 7.02
CA THR A 245 -10.90 46.87 8.19
C THR A 245 -10.23 47.27 9.51
N LYS A 246 -8.94 47.63 9.49
CA LYS A 246 -8.19 48.09 10.66
C LYS A 246 -7.94 49.60 10.52
N GLN A 247 -8.24 50.36 11.58
CA GLN A 247 -8.22 51.84 11.54
C GLN A 247 -6.92 52.44 11.00
N ASN A 248 -5.76 52.04 11.53
CA ASN A 248 -4.47 52.64 11.15
C ASN A 248 -4.05 52.30 9.70
N THR A 249 -4.23 51.05 9.28
CA THR A 249 -3.87 50.60 7.93
C THR A 249 -4.86 51.10 6.88
N ALA A 250 -6.14 51.20 7.23
CA ALA A 250 -7.17 51.75 6.36
C ALA A 250 -6.93 53.24 6.05
N ALA A 251 -6.58 54.05 7.06
CA ALA A 251 -6.27 55.46 6.87
C ALA A 251 -5.09 55.67 5.89
N CYS A 252 -4.03 54.86 6.03
CA CYS A 252 -2.88 54.91 5.13
C CYS A 252 -3.25 54.51 3.68
N LEU A 253 -3.95 53.39 3.50
CA LEU A 253 -4.36 52.91 2.17
C LEU A 253 -5.33 53.88 1.47
N LEU A 254 -6.32 54.40 2.19
CA LEU A 254 -7.29 55.35 1.65
C LEU A 254 -6.64 56.68 1.28
N SER A 255 -5.62 57.14 2.02
CA SER A 255 -4.86 58.35 1.67
C SER A 255 -4.06 58.16 0.38
N VAL A 256 -3.34 57.03 0.23
CA VAL A 256 -2.59 56.74 -1.02
C VAL A 256 -3.54 56.66 -2.21
N ILE A 257 -4.65 55.94 -2.08
CA ILE A 257 -5.65 55.83 -3.15
C ILE A 257 -6.30 57.17 -3.46
N SER A 258 -6.63 57.97 -2.44
CA SER A 258 -7.23 59.29 -2.61
C SER A 258 -6.30 60.23 -3.38
N LYS A 259 -5.00 60.26 -3.03
CA LYS A 259 -3.99 61.10 -3.71
C LYS A 259 -3.83 60.75 -5.18
N HIS A 260 -3.91 59.46 -5.53
CA HIS A 260 -3.73 58.99 -6.91
C HIS A 260 -5.04 58.69 -7.64
N SER A 261 -6.19 59.05 -7.06
CA SER A 261 -7.52 58.72 -7.60
C SER A 261 -7.77 59.27 -9.01
N GLY A 262 -7.13 60.40 -9.38
CA GLY A 262 -7.19 60.98 -10.73
C GLY A 262 -6.51 60.13 -11.82
N GLN A 263 -5.63 59.18 -11.47
CA GLN A 263 -4.94 58.31 -12.42
C GLN A 263 -5.73 57.03 -12.74
N LEU A 264 -6.88 56.80 -12.07
CA LEU A 264 -7.67 55.59 -12.22
C LEU A 264 -8.58 55.64 -13.44
N THR A 265 -8.55 54.58 -14.26
CA THR A 265 -9.52 54.41 -15.35
C THR A 265 -10.94 54.18 -14.80
N LYS A 266 -11.98 54.46 -15.59
CA LYS A 266 -13.39 54.19 -15.20
C LYS A 266 -13.60 52.74 -14.76
N THR A 267 -12.96 51.78 -15.42
CA THR A 267 -13.03 50.35 -15.08
C THR A 267 -12.38 50.01 -13.74
N GLU A 268 -11.20 50.60 -13.46
CA GLU A 268 -10.49 50.38 -12.20
C GLU A 268 -11.22 51.05 -11.03
N TRP A 269 -11.75 52.26 -11.26
CA TRP A 269 -12.60 52.96 -10.29
C TRP A 269 -13.84 52.15 -9.92
N ASN A 270 -14.56 51.61 -10.91
CA ASN A 270 -15.75 50.79 -10.64
C ASN A 270 -15.40 49.55 -9.83
N LYS A 271 -14.31 48.86 -10.16
CA LYS A 271 -13.85 47.67 -9.41
C LYS A 271 -13.47 48.02 -7.97
N LEU A 272 -12.75 49.13 -7.77
CA LEU A 272 -12.40 49.65 -6.45
C LEU A 272 -13.64 50.00 -5.65
N LYS A 273 -14.58 50.75 -6.25
CA LYS A 273 -15.83 51.16 -5.62
C LYS A 273 -16.67 49.96 -5.20
N THR A 274 -16.93 49.01 -6.11
CA THR A 274 -17.69 47.78 -5.79
C THR A 274 -17.04 46.97 -4.68
N THR A 275 -15.71 46.92 -4.60
CA THR A 275 -15.01 46.16 -3.55
C THR A 275 -15.11 46.89 -2.21
N LEU A 276 -14.71 48.16 -2.15
CA LEU A 276 -14.67 48.93 -0.89
C LEU A 276 -16.07 49.26 -0.35
N SER A 277 -17.09 49.42 -1.21
CA SER A 277 -18.47 49.70 -0.77
C SER A 277 -19.09 48.55 0.05
N THR A 278 -18.57 47.33 -0.10
CA THR A 278 -19.04 46.15 0.64
C THR A 278 -18.26 45.89 1.94
N MET A 279 -17.22 46.68 2.22
CA MET A 279 -16.29 46.45 3.31
C MET A 279 -16.35 47.56 4.36
N GLN A 280 -16.24 47.21 5.64
CA GLN A 280 -16.11 48.17 6.74
C GLN A 280 -14.74 48.85 6.70
N CYS A 281 -14.55 49.76 5.74
CA CYS A 281 -13.25 50.35 5.43
C CYS A 281 -13.08 51.80 5.89
N ILE A 282 -14.15 52.45 6.34
CA ILE A 282 -14.12 53.85 6.76
C ILE A 282 -14.05 53.91 8.30
N PRO A 283 -13.01 54.50 8.89
CA PRO A 283 -12.95 54.72 10.33
C PRO A 283 -13.87 55.88 10.73
N THR A 284 -14.69 55.64 11.75
CA THR A 284 -15.64 56.60 12.31
C THR A 284 -15.53 56.66 13.84
N ASN A 285 -16.20 57.62 14.48
CA ASN A 285 -16.35 57.69 15.94
C ASN A 285 -17.03 56.45 16.56
N GLN A 286 -17.74 55.65 15.76
CA GLN A 286 -18.37 54.39 16.15
C GLN A 286 -17.64 53.15 15.63
N GLY A 287 -16.33 53.27 15.41
CA GLY A 287 -15.49 52.20 14.85
C GLY A 287 -15.52 52.16 13.32
N MET A 288 -15.18 51.02 12.72
CA MET A 288 -15.10 50.85 11.27
C MET A 288 -16.48 50.59 10.66
N LYS A 289 -16.88 51.40 9.68
CA LYS A 289 -18.17 51.31 8.99
C LYS A 289 -17.99 51.22 7.48
N ILE A 290 -19.04 50.79 6.77
CA ILE A 290 -19.04 50.78 5.30
C ILE A 290 -19.20 52.21 4.77
N PRO A 291 -18.72 52.54 3.55
CA PRO A 291 -18.83 53.89 2.98
C PRO A 291 -20.24 54.45 3.03
N ASN A 292 -21.23 53.65 2.62
CA ASN A 292 -22.64 54.06 2.59
C ASN A 292 -23.27 54.29 3.97
N GLU A 293 -22.63 53.91 5.07
CA GLU A 293 -23.11 54.17 6.44
C GLU A 293 -22.34 55.32 7.11
N SER A 294 -21.30 55.85 6.46
CA SER A 294 -20.38 56.83 7.07
C SER A 294 -20.72 58.25 6.62
N TYR A 295 -20.75 59.19 7.56
CA TYR A 295 -21.05 60.59 7.29
C TYR A 295 -19.78 61.44 7.24
N ILE A 296 -19.64 62.24 6.17
CA ILE A 296 -18.57 63.23 6.07
C ILE A 296 -18.77 64.29 7.18
N PRO A 297 -17.72 64.70 7.91
CA PRO A 297 -17.84 65.60 9.06
C PRO A 297 -18.51 66.93 8.67
N SER A 298 -19.48 67.37 9.48
CA SER A 298 -20.20 68.64 9.35
C SER A 298 -20.63 69.15 10.73
N ASN A 299 -20.74 70.47 10.87
CA ASN A 299 -21.01 71.15 12.15
C ASN A 299 -22.40 70.86 12.77
N ILE A 300 -23.26 70.12 12.07
CA ILE A 300 -24.67 69.86 12.43
C ILE A 300 -24.89 68.41 12.92
N LEU A 301 -23.87 67.54 12.83
CA LEU A 301 -24.00 66.11 13.16
C LEU A 301 -23.92 65.87 14.67
N SER A 302 -24.84 65.06 15.20
CA SER A 302 -24.81 64.61 16.60
C SER A 302 -23.72 63.55 16.82
N SER A 303 -23.28 63.39 18.08
CA SER A 303 -22.34 62.33 18.50
C SER A 303 -22.84 60.91 18.21
N ASP A 304 -24.14 60.76 17.95
CA ASP A 304 -24.82 59.48 17.82
C ASP A 304 -24.77 58.91 16.39
N LEU A 305 -24.19 59.66 15.43
CA LEU A 305 -23.99 59.21 14.05
C LEU A 305 -22.53 58.74 13.82
N PRO A 306 -22.30 57.77 12.92
CA PRO A 306 -20.98 57.29 12.51
C PRO A 306 -20.26 58.33 11.62
N VAL A 307 -19.66 59.33 12.26
CA VAL A 307 -18.92 60.43 11.61
C VAL A 307 -17.49 59.99 11.33
N ILE A 308 -17.02 60.23 10.10
CA ILE A 308 -15.68 59.87 9.64
C ILE A 308 -14.59 60.54 10.50
N THR A 309 -13.63 59.76 10.98
CA THR A 309 -12.48 60.23 11.79
C THR A 309 -11.20 60.40 10.96
N LEU A 310 -11.26 60.18 9.64
CA LEU A 310 -10.16 60.48 8.72
C LEU A 310 -9.93 62.00 8.63
N ASN A 311 -8.67 62.38 8.39
CA ASN A 311 -8.30 63.76 8.15
C ASN A 311 -8.80 64.21 6.76
N VAL A 312 -9.95 64.87 6.73
CA VAL A 312 -10.56 65.44 5.51
C VAL A 312 -10.32 66.95 5.50
N PRO A 313 -9.55 67.50 4.53
CA PRO A 313 -9.40 68.95 4.40
C PRO A 313 -10.76 69.59 4.14
N GLN A 314 -11.15 70.59 4.94
CA GLN A 314 -12.37 71.37 4.69
C GLN A 314 -12.08 72.35 3.54
N ASN A 315 -12.87 72.32 2.46
CA ASN A 315 -12.73 73.29 1.37
C ASN A 315 -13.09 74.69 1.89
N ALA A 316 -12.17 75.63 1.72
CA ALA A 316 -12.45 77.07 1.80
C ALA A 316 -13.59 77.40 0.84
N THR A 317 -14.52 78.23 1.32
CA THR A 317 -15.61 78.82 0.54
C THR A 317 -15.06 79.55 -0.69
N GLU A 318 -15.61 79.21 -1.85
CA GLU A 318 -15.55 80.02 -3.06
C GLU A 318 -16.26 81.34 -2.75
N GLU A 319 -15.49 82.39 -2.44
CA GLU A 319 -15.92 83.77 -2.63
C GLU A 319 -15.33 84.29 -3.94
N GLU A 320 -16.09 85.21 -4.51
CA GLU A 320 -16.11 85.67 -5.88
C GLU A 320 -14.86 86.48 -6.28
N GLU A 321 -14.57 86.39 -7.58
CA GLU A 321 -14.05 87.41 -8.51
C GLU A 321 -12.98 88.45 -8.06
N ASP A 322 -12.03 88.60 -8.98
CA ASP A 322 -11.23 89.78 -9.30
C ASP A 322 -9.78 89.90 -8.80
N ASP A 323 -8.97 90.17 -9.82
CA ASP A 323 -7.69 90.86 -9.90
C ASP A 323 -6.38 90.05 -10.01
N ASP A 324 -5.73 90.33 -11.14
CA ASP A 324 -4.44 89.87 -11.60
C ASP A 324 -3.36 90.02 -10.53
N ASN A 325 -2.60 88.96 -10.25
CA ASN A 325 -1.15 89.00 -10.03
C ASN A 325 -0.61 87.57 -9.89
N ASP A 326 0.14 87.15 -10.91
CA ASP A 326 1.08 86.04 -10.82
C ASP A 326 2.19 86.39 -9.83
N ASP A 327 2.33 85.53 -8.81
CA ASP A 327 3.56 85.08 -8.14
C ASP A 327 3.44 84.97 -6.61
N GLU A 328 3.79 83.78 -6.14
CA GLU A 328 4.17 83.42 -4.76
C GLU A 328 3.14 83.64 -3.62
N LYS A 329 2.19 82.71 -3.50
CA LYS A 329 1.63 82.31 -2.19
C LYS A 329 1.53 80.80 -2.05
N GLN A 330 2.65 80.16 -1.72
CA GLN A 330 2.66 78.81 -1.14
C GLN A 330 2.76 78.95 0.38
N SER A 331 1.68 79.43 1.00
CA SER A 331 1.59 79.55 2.46
C SER A 331 1.05 78.26 3.08
N VAL A 332 1.93 77.59 3.84
CA VAL A 332 1.65 76.89 5.10
C VAL A 332 0.50 75.87 5.08
N VAL A 333 0.83 74.62 4.73
CA VAL A 333 0.12 73.43 5.25
C VAL A 333 1.18 72.50 5.84
N GLU A 334 1.64 72.84 7.04
CA GLU A 334 2.49 71.97 7.84
C GLU A 334 1.64 70.90 8.55
N ASN A 335 1.99 69.64 8.32
CA ASN A 335 1.77 68.47 9.18
C ASN A 335 0.31 68.04 9.49
N LEU A 336 -0.40 67.52 8.48
CA LEU A 336 -1.49 66.55 8.70
C LEU A 336 -1.11 65.17 8.15
N ASP A 337 -1.08 64.16 9.03
CA ASP A 337 -0.83 62.77 8.63
C ASP A 337 -2.01 62.21 7.80
N ASN A 338 -1.70 61.61 6.65
CA ASN A 338 -2.63 60.87 5.77
C ASN A 338 -3.94 61.60 5.38
N PRO A 339 -3.89 62.75 4.68
CA PRO A 339 -5.11 63.45 4.23
C PRO A 339 -5.89 62.65 3.19
N VAL A 340 -7.23 62.70 3.25
CA VAL A 340 -8.16 62.05 2.32
C VAL A 340 -9.13 63.09 1.75
N SER A 341 -9.30 63.13 0.43
CA SER A 341 -10.16 64.11 -0.24
C SER A 341 -11.65 63.84 0.03
N ALA A 342 -12.40 64.90 0.34
CA ALA A 342 -13.86 64.84 0.47
C ALA A 342 -14.55 64.34 -0.82
N GLU A 343 -14.02 64.74 -1.98
CA GLU A 343 -14.55 64.31 -3.28
C GLU A 343 -14.35 62.82 -3.54
N PHE A 344 -13.19 62.28 -3.12
CA PHE A 344 -12.94 60.84 -3.17
C PHE A 344 -13.94 60.06 -2.29
N LEU A 345 -14.22 60.54 -1.07
CA LEU A 345 -15.18 59.91 -0.15
C LEU A 345 -16.62 59.96 -0.69
N LYS A 346 -17.04 61.08 -1.28
CA LYS A 346 -18.34 61.19 -1.95
C LYS A 346 -18.46 60.18 -3.10
N ARG A 347 -17.45 60.12 -3.97
CA ARG A 347 -17.45 59.15 -5.09
C ARG A 347 -17.45 57.69 -4.61
N LEU A 348 -16.88 57.42 -3.44
CA LEU A 348 -16.88 56.11 -2.78
C LEU A 348 -18.28 55.71 -2.24
N GLY A 349 -19.12 56.69 -1.89
CA GLY A 349 -20.48 56.47 -1.38
C GLY A 349 -20.74 57.02 0.04
N CYS A 350 -19.80 57.78 0.62
CA CYS A 350 -20.00 58.41 1.93
C CYS A 350 -21.08 59.50 1.87
N ARG A 351 -21.94 59.55 2.89
CA ARG A 351 -23.14 60.39 2.91
C ARG A 351 -22.82 61.85 3.29
N THR A 352 -23.58 62.76 2.69
CA THR A 352 -23.68 64.17 3.08
C THR A 352 -25.15 64.48 3.41
N LEU A 353 -25.42 65.11 4.54
CA LEU A 353 -26.78 65.57 4.88
C LEU A 353 -27.10 66.87 4.16
N ASN A 354 -28.25 66.94 3.48
CA ASN A 354 -28.77 68.16 2.86
C ASN A 354 -29.62 68.93 3.89
N VAL A 355 -29.22 70.15 4.23
CA VAL A 355 -29.64 70.87 5.44
C VAL A 355 -31.06 71.48 5.34
N GLN A 356 -31.68 71.50 4.16
CA GLN A 356 -32.92 72.27 3.93
C GLN A 356 -34.24 71.56 4.29
N SER A 357 -34.29 70.22 4.31
CA SER A 357 -35.54 69.47 4.54
C SER A 357 -35.91 69.27 6.03
N PHE A 358 -34.93 69.32 6.94
CA PHE A 358 -35.15 69.01 8.37
C PHE A 358 -35.79 70.16 9.18
N VAL A 359 -35.74 71.40 8.67
CA VAL A 359 -36.25 72.59 9.37
C VAL A 359 -37.77 72.73 9.25
N HIS A 360 -38.38 72.25 8.15
CA HIS A 360 -39.83 72.33 7.93
C HIS A 360 -40.65 71.30 8.72
N ALA A 361 -40.12 70.09 8.95
CA ALA A 361 -40.83 69.03 9.68
C ALA A 361 -41.03 69.33 11.18
N ARG A 362 -40.19 70.21 11.75
CA ARG A 362 -40.21 70.51 13.20
C ARG A 362 -41.23 71.59 13.57
N SER A 363 -41.75 72.37 12.62
CA SER A 363 -42.72 73.45 12.90
C SER A 363 -44.18 73.01 12.93
N SER A 364 -44.53 71.82 12.44
CA SER A 364 -45.93 71.34 12.38
C SER A 364 -46.37 70.43 13.54
N LEU A 365 -45.49 70.15 14.52
CA LEU A 365 -45.77 69.22 15.63
C LEU A 365 -46.20 69.89 16.95
N THR A 366 -46.40 71.21 16.98
CA THR A 366 -46.66 71.92 18.25
C THR A 366 -48.11 72.29 18.53
N ASN A 367 -49.09 71.90 17.72
CA ASN A 367 -50.50 72.19 18.03
C ASN A 367 -51.44 71.13 17.46
N THR A 368 -51.83 70.14 18.26
CA THR A 368 -53.24 69.73 18.51
C THR A 368 -53.30 68.46 19.36
N SER A 369 -54.09 68.52 20.44
CA SER A 369 -54.44 67.42 21.32
C SER A 369 -55.66 66.66 20.78
N SER A 370 -55.45 65.59 20.00
CA SER A 370 -56.46 64.55 19.77
C SER A 370 -55.84 63.26 19.19
N SER A 371 -56.22 62.12 19.78
CA SER A 371 -55.99 60.74 19.28
C SER A 371 -54.54 60.33 19.00
N ASP A 372 -53.93 59.59 19.95
CA ASP A 372 -52.56 59.08 19.85
C ASP A 372 -52.26 58.23 18.59
N THR A 373 -53.27 57.56 18.02
CA THR A 373 -53.17 56.79 16.77
C THR A 373 -53.20 57.68 15.52
N HIS A 374 -53.83 58.86 15.59
CA HIS A 374 -53.90 59.80 14.47
C HIS A 374 -52.53 60.40 14.14
N SER A 375 -51.66 60.61 15.15
CA SER A 375 -50.30 61.13 14.92
C SER A 375 -49.38 60.14 14.17
N MET A 376 -49.55 58.82 14.40
CA MET A 376 -48.77 57.80 13.69
C MET A 376 -49.23 57.66 12.23
N LYS A 377 -50.55 57.74 11.99
CA LYS A 377 -51.10 57.71 10.64
C LYS A 377 -50.61 58.89 9.80
N ILE A 378 -50.63 60.11 10.34
CA ILE A 378 -50.13 61.32 9.66
C ILE A 378 -48.62 61.20 9.39
N LEU A 379 -47.84 60.67 10.34
CA LEU A 379 -46.41 60.45 10.14
C LEU A 379 -46.13 59.46 8.99
N ILE A 380 -46.89 58.36 8.92
CA ILE A 380 -46.75 57.35 7.87
C ILE A 380 -47.21 57.87 6.50
N GLU A 381 -48.32 58.59 6.44
CA GLU A 381 -48.79 59.24 5.20
C GLU A 381 -47.75 60.24 4.66
N HIS A 382 -47.14 61.05 5.52
CA HIS A 382 -46.10 62.00 5.10
C HIS A 382 -44.79 61.31 4.66
N LEU A 383 -44.37 60.24 5.36
CA LEU A 383 -43.21 59.45 4.95
C LEU A 383 -43.45 58.69 3.63
N MET A 384 -44.71 58.37 3.31
CA MET A 384 -45.11 57.81 2.02
C MET A 384 -45.05 58.86 0.90
N GLU A 385 -45.44 60.10 1.16
CA GLU A 385 -45.35 61.21 0.19
C GLU A 385 -43.89 61.58 -0.14
N GLU A 386 -43.00 61.57 0.86
CA GLU A 386 -41.57 61.84 0.68
C GLU A 386 -40.76 60.61 0.22
N ARG A 387 -41.41 59.45 0.02
CA ARG A 387 -40.73 58.19 -0.35
C ARG A 387 -39.93 58.31 -1.63
N ASP A 388 -40.45 59.03 -2.62
CA ASP A 388 -39.83 59.24 -3.94
C ASP A 388 -38.67 60.25 -3.90
N ASN A 389 -38.65 61.15 -2.90
CA ASN A 389 -37.59 62.15 -2.70
C ASN A 389 -36.47 61.66 -1.76
N MET A 390 -36.68 60.54 -1.07
CA MET A 390 -35.76 60.00 -0.08
C MET A 390 -34.66 59.15 -0.73
N SER A 391 -33.39 59.42 -0.39
CA SER A 391 -32.30 58.57 -0.85
C SER A 391 -32.44 57.15 -0.27
N GLU A 392 -31.96 56.12 -0.97
CA GLU A 392 -31.96 54.75 -0.41
C GLU A 392 -31.24 54.65 0.93
N GLY A 393 -30.27 55.54 1.18
CA GLY A 393 -29.55 55.64 2.44
C GLY A 393 -30.43 56.12 3.59
N ASP A 394 -31.21 57.17 3.36
CA ASP A 394 -32.13 57.73 4.36
C ASP A 394 -33.31 56.78 4.60
N PHE A 395 -33.80 56.13 3.55
CA PHE A 395 -34.81 55.09 3.67
C PHE A 395 -34.32 53.91 4.52
N ASN A 396 -33.07 53.48 4.35
CA ASN A 396 -32.47 52.46 5.20
C ASN A 396 -32.26 52.93 6.65
N ALA A 397 -31.87 54.19 6.87
CA ALA A 397 -31.75 54.75 8.22
C ALA A 397 -33.11 54.76 8.95
N LEU A 398 -34.19 55.07 8.23
CA LEU A 398 -35.56 55.02 8.76
C LEU A 398 -35.93 53.61 9.27
N LYS A 399 -35.52 52.55 8.56
CA LYS A 399 -35.81 51.14 8.96
C LYS A 399 -35.18 50.75 10.30
N HIS A 400 -34.10 51.41 10.68
CA HIS A 400 -33.34 51.13 11.91
C HIS A 400 -33.56 52.17 13.01
N SER A 401 -34.22 53.30 12.71
CA SER A 401 -34.49 54.36 13.68
C SER A 401 -35.67 54.01 14.59
N GLU A 402 -35.56 54.26 15.90
CA GLU A 402 -36.64 54.07 16.88
C GLU A 402 -37.76 55.13 16.69
N CYS A 403 -38.53 55.02 15.62
CA CYS A 403 -39.50 56.03 15.20
C CYS A 403 -40.97 55.63 15.40
N LEU A 404 -41.29 54.33 15.45
CA LEU A 404 -42.66 53.82 15.56
C LEU A 404 -43.00 53.43 17.01
N ARG A 405 -44.26 53.61 17.43
CA ARG A 405 -44.70 53.13 18.75
C ARG A 405 -45.10 51.66 18.70
N GLY A 406 -44.73 50.92 19.74
CA GLY A 406 -45.05 49.50 19.88
C GLY A 406 -45.79 49.20 21.17
N THR A 407 -46.59 48.14 21.14
CA THR A 407 -47.38 47.61 22.26
C THR A 407 -47.26 46.09 22.31
N THR A 408 -47.89 45.46 23.29
CA THR A 408 -47.99 44.00 23.44
C THR A 408 -49.45 43.57 23.45
N LEU A 409 -49.72 42.29 23.21
CA LEU A 409 -51.08 41.72 23.18
C LEU A 409 -51.86 41.98 24.48
N VAL A 410 -51.16 41.90 25.62
CA VAL A 410 -51.67 42.34 26.92
C VAL A 410 -51.01 43.68 27.25
N PRO A 411 -51.76 44.80 27.31
CA PRO A 411 -51.17 46.11 27.58
C PRO A 411 -50.74 46.21 29.04
N SER A 412 -49.43 46.30 29.28
CA SER A 412 -48.87 46.73 30.57
C SER A 412 -48.99 48.25 30.70
N LYS A 413 -49.26 48.77 31.90
CA LYS A 413 -49.50 50.19 32.17
C LYS A 413 -48.28 51.12 31.95
N GLU A 414 -47.15 50.63 31.46
CA GLU A 414 -45.86 51.33 31.52
C GLU A 414 -45.13 51.68 30.20
N THR A 415 -45.63 51.39 28.99
CA THR A 415 -44.75 51.57 27.80
C THR A 415 -45.34 52.36 26.63
N THR A 416 -45.16 53.68 26.65
CA THR A 416 -45.04 54.51 25.44
C THR A 416 -43.59 54.47 24.92
N ARG A 417 -43.09 53.27 24.58
CA ARG A 417 -41.73 53.09 24.03
C ARG A 417 -41.77 53.13 22.50
N LYS A 418 -40.82 53.87 21.90
CA LYS A 418 -40.58 53.82 20.46
C LYS A 418 -39.64 52.66 20.13
N TYR A 419 -39.88 52.02 19.00
CA TYR A 419 -39.15 50.88 18.49
C TYR A 419 -38.75 51.16 17.04
N ALA A 420 -37.68 50.51 16.60
CA ALA A 420 -37.38 50.50 15.18
C ALA A 420 -38.44 49.69 14.43
N PRO A 421 -38.78 50.04 13.17
CA PRO A 421 -39.72 49.27 12.36
C PRO A 421 -39.41 47.77 12.35
N GLN A 422 -38.13 47.41 12.24
CA GLN A 422 -37.65 46.01 12.24
C GLN A 422 -37.83 45.26 13.56
N GLU A 423 -38.13 45.93 14.66
CA GLU A 423 -38.39 45.30 15.96
C GLU A 423 -39.87 45.03 16.20
N LEU A 424 -40.74 45.65 15.39
CA LEU A 424 -42.18 45.55 15.50
C LEU A 424 -42.75 44.50 14.54
N HIS A 425 -43.87 43.94 14.95
CA HIS A 425 -44.63 42.97 14.18
C HIS A 425 -46.06 43.46 13.97
N PHE A 426 -46.74 42.98 12.95
CA PHE A 426 -48.16 43.28 12.79
C PHE A 426 -49.00 42.61 13.90
N PRO A 427 -50.05 43.27 14.43
CA PRO A 427 -50.89 42.73 15.50
C PRO A 427 -51.53 41.36 15.19
N SER A 428 -51.86 41.12 13.92
CA SER A 428 -52.40 39.84 13.43
C SER A 428 -51.50 38.65 13.75
N LEU A 429 -50.18 38.86 13.72
CA LEU A 429 -49.18 37.82 13.97
C LEU A 429 -49.17 37.37 15.43
N ALA A 430 -49.21 38.31 16.36
CA ALA A 430 -49.21 37.99 17.79
C ALA A 430 -50.47 37.22 18.18
N ILE A 431 -51.62 37.55 17.56
CA ILE A 431 -52.89 36.84 17.76
C ILE A 431 -52.78 35.41 17.22
N GLN A 432 -52.25 35.22 16.01
CA GLN A 432 -52.06 33.91 15.39
C GLN A 432 -51.15 32.99 16.22
N LEU A 433 -50.05 33.54 16.76
CA LEU A 433 -49.09 32.80 17.59
C LEU A 433 -49.47 32.71 19.07
N GLN A 434 -50.55 33.37 19.50
CA GLN A 434 -50.92 33.54 20.92
C GLN A 434 -49.75 34.05 21.78
N TRP A 435 -48.91 34.93 21.22
CA TRP A 435 -47.67 35.38 21.82
C TRP A 435 -47.85 36.71 22.56
N SER A 436 -48.18 36.64 23.85
CA SER A 436 -48.56 37.79 24.67
C SER A 436 -47.48 38.87 24.82
N THR A 437 -46.19 38.49 24.75
CA THR A 437 -45.03 39.36 24.94
C THR A 437 -44.39 39.87 23.63
N LEU A 438 -44.89 39.46 22.46
CA LEU A 438 -44.34 39.89 21.17
C LEU A 438 -44.57 41.40 20.97
N PRO A 439 -43.52 42.21 20.69
CA PRO A 439 -43.69 43.62 20.36
C PRO A 439 -44.43 43.78 19.03
N ILE A 440 -45.62 44.35 19.09
CA ILE A 440 -46.49 44.62 17.94
C ILE A 440 -46.65 46.12 17.72
N LEU A 441 -46.95 46.51 16.48
CA LEU A 441 -47.27 47.89 16.13
C LEU A 441 -48.49 48.38 16.93
N ASP A 442 -48.42 49.58 17.49
CA ASP A 442 -49.54 50.22 18.20
C ASP A 442 -50.59 50.79 17.23
N TRP A 443 -51.07 49.94 16.33
CA TRP A 443 -52.10 50.23 15.33
C TRP A 443 -52.90 48.94 15.06
N ARG A 444 -53.94 48.71 15.87
CA ARG A 444 -54.67 47.44 15.90
C ARG A 444 -55.54 47.19 14.67
N ASP A 445 -56.14 48.24 14.11
CA ASP A 445 -57.11 48.16 13.02
C ASP A 445 -56.50 48.45 11.63
N ILE A 446 -55.22 48.11 11.42
CA ILE A 446 -54.59 48.32 10.12
C ILE A 446 -55.06 47.26 9.10
N ASP A 447 -55.60 47.70 7.97
CA ASP A 447 -56.03 46.81 6.89
C ASP A 447 -54.81 46.22 6.16
N PRO A 448 -54.65 44.89 6.07
CA PRO A 448 -53.58 44.23 5.32
C PRO A 448 -53.48 44.64 3.83
N HIS A 449 -54.55 45.17 3.24
CA HIS A 449 -54.57 45.59 1.83
C HIS A 449 -54.34 47.10 1.64
N SER A 450 -54.13 47.85 2.73
CA SER A 450 -53.90 49.30 2.67
C SER A 450 -52.51 49.67 2.14
N ARG A 451 -52.38 50.88 1.59
CA ARG A 451 -51.09 51.40 1.10
C ARG A 451 -50.12 51.62 2.27
N GLU A 452 -50.65 51.96 3.42
CA GLU A 452 -49.97 52.16 4.70
C GLU A 452 -49.40 50.84 5.21
N TYR A 453 -50.14 49.73 5.11
CA TYR A 453 -49.62 48.40 5.46
C TYR A 453 -48.46 47.99 4.54
N ALA A 454 -48.61 48.20 3.23
CA ALA A 454 -47.55 47.93 2.25
C ALA A 454 -46.29 48.77 2.52
N PHE A 455 -46.47 50.04 2.88
CA PHE A 455 -45.35 50.92 3.25
C PHE A 455 -44.70 50.52 4.59
N LEU A 456 -45.49 50.18 5.61
CA LEU A 456 -44.99 49.69 6.90
C LEU A 456 -44.17 48.41 6.73
N LYS A 457 -44.61 47.52 5.83
CA LYS A 457 -43.83 46.36 5.39
C LYS A 457 -42.53 46.77 4.68
N GLU A 458 -42.58 47.79 3.81
CA GLU A 458 -41.41 48.29 3.07
C GLU A 458 -40.32 48.89 3.99
N ILE A 459 -40.74 49.62 5.04
CA ILE A 459 -39.84 50.20 6.05
C ILE A 459 -39.37 49.20 7.11
N GLY A 460 -39.94 47.99 7.14
CA GLY A 460 -39.36 46.85 7.88
C GLY A 460 -40.21 46.30 9.02
N VAL A 461 -41.46 46.73 9.20
CA VAL A 461 -42.39 46.06 10.14
C VAL A 461 -42.61 44.62 9.68
N ARG A 462 -42.40 43.67 10.60
CA ARG A 462 -42.33 42.25 10.24
C ARG A 462 -43.70 41.58 10.17
N GLU A 463 -43.93 40.86 9.08
CA GLU A 463 -45.10 39.95 8.93
C GLU A 463 -44.90 38.61 9.63
N VAL A 464 -43.64 38.25 9.93
CA VAL A 464 -43.27 36.99 10.58
C VAL A 464 -42.17 37.23 11.63
N PRO A 465 -42.07 36.44 12.71
CA PRO A 465 -41.04 36.67 13.72
C PRO A 465 -39.65 36.36 13.19
N ASP A 466 -38.62 36.82 13.90
CA ASP A 466 -37.26 36.38 13.65
C ASP A 466 -37.12 34.87 13.84
N LEU A 467 -36.38 34.19 12.96
CA LEU A 467 -36.18 32.74 13.02
C LEU A 467 -35.61 32.30 14.38
N GLN A 468 -34.66 33.06 14.95
CA GLN A 468 -34.06 32.71 16.23
C GLN A 468 -35.05 32.88 17.38
N LYS A 469 -35.80 33.99 17.41
CA LYS A 469 -36.85 34.21 18.42
C LYS A 469 -37.98 33.17 18.32
N LEU A 470 -38.31 32.75 17.10
CA LEU A 470 -39.30 31.69 16.88
C LEU A 470 -38.79 30.34 17.38
N ILE A 471 -37.51 30.00 17.16
CA ILE A 471 -36.87 28.80 17.73
C ILE A 471 -36.88 28.84 19.26
N ASP A 472 -36.50 29.97 19.87
CA ASP A 472 -36.54 30.14 21.33
C ASP A 472 -37.95 29.93 21.89
N ARG A 473 -38.96 30.42 21.16
CA ARG A 473 -40.37 30.20 21.51
C ARG A 473 -40.79 28.73 21.42
N ILE A 474 -40.33 27.99 20.39
CA ILE A 474 -40.58 26.55 20.28
C ILE A 474 -40.01 25.81 21.50
N ILE A 475 -38.81 26.18 21.94
CA ILE A 475 -38.16 25.61 23.13
C ILE A 475 -38.96 25.93 24.39
N GLU A 476 -39.43 27.17 24.55
CA GLU A 476 -40.27 27.59 25.68
C GLU A 476 -41.56 26.78 25.75
N GLU A 477 -42.30 26.68 24.63
CA GLU A 477 -43.55 25.92 24.54
C GLU A 477 -43.33 24.41 24.78
N HIS A 478 -42.19 23.87 24.35
CA HIS A 478 -41.81 22.49 24.66
C HIS A 478 -41.52 22.28 26.15
N ASN A 479 -40.76 23.18 26.77
CA ASN A 479 -40.38 23.08 28.18
C ASN A 479 -41.58 23.10 29.12
N VAL A 480 -42.63 23.86 28.78
CA VAL A 480 -43.91 23.87 29.50
C VAL A 480 -44.61 22.50 29.45
N GLN A 481 -44.37 21.71 28.40
CA GLN A 481 -45.03 20.43 28.15
C GLN A 481 -44.12 19.20 28.40
N LYS A 482 -42.89 19.41 28.86
CA LYS A 482 -41.84 18.37 28.98
C LYS A 482 -42.20 17.17 29.86
N GLN A 483 -43.13 17.35 30.80
CA GLN A 483 -43.57 16.29 31.74
C GLN A 483 -44.74 15.45 31.22
N LYS A 484 -45.34 15.78 30.07
CA LYS A 484 -46.47 15.03 29.51
C LYS A 484 -46.03 13.73 28.85
N THR A 485 -46.94 12.77 28.75
CA THR A 485 -46.72 11.55 27.94
C THR A 485 -46.81 11.88 26.44
N ILE A 486 -46.24 11.04 25.56
CA ILE A 486 -46.29 11.24 24.09
C ILE A 486 -47.72 11.47 23.60
N ALA A 487 -48.68 10.70 24.10
CA ALA A 487 -50.08 10.78 23.68
C ALA A 487 -50.77 12.10 24.09
N GLU A 488 -50.23 12.80 25.09
CA GLU A 488 -50.79 14.05 25.63
C GLU A 488 -50.01 15.30 25.17
N TYR A 489 -48.85 15.10 24.52
CA TYR A 489 -48.01 16.18 24.02
C TYR A 489 -48.63 16.80 22.77
N LYS A 490 -48.80 18.13 22.78
CA LYS A 490 -49.22 18.89 21.60
C LYS A 490 -48.01 19.61 21.02
N LEU A 491 -47.83 19.52 19.70
CA LEU A 491 -46.76 20.24 19.00
C LEU A 491 -46.84 21.75 19.32
N PRO A 492 -45.68 22.42 19.52
CA PRO A 492 -45.62 23.86 19.68
C PRO A 492 -46.32 24.60 18.53
N ILE A 493 -47.12 25.61 18.86
CA ILE A 493 -47.84 26.44 17.88
C ILE A 493 -46.83 27.18 17.00
N ALA A 494 -45.73 27.65 17.60
CA ALA A 494 -44.62 28.27 16.89
C ALA A 494 -43.95 27.34 15.86
N LEU A 495 -43.94 26.02 16.11
CA LEU A 495 -43.36 25.02 15.19
C LEU A 495 -44.28 24.78 13.98
N ASN A 496 -45.60 24.73 14.20
CA ASN A 496 -46.58 24.68 13.10
C ASN A 496 -46.51 25.93 12.23
N PHE A 497 -46.45 27.11 12.85
CA PHE A 497 -46.30 28.37 12.12
C PHE A 497 -45.00 28.41 11.29
N LEU A 498 -43.89 27.92 11.84
CA LEU A 498 -42.61 27.82 11.13
C LEU A 498 -42.76 26.97 9.87
N ALA A 499 -43.41 25.81 9.96
CA ALA A 499 -43.56 24.89 8.84
C ALA A 499 -44.49 25.42 7.74
N GLU A 500 -45.64 25.99 8.11
CA GLU A 500 -46.59 26.59 7.17
C GLU A 500 -45.96 27.76 6.38
N ASN A 501 -45.14 28.57 7.04
CA ASN A 501 -44.51 29.75 6.43
C ASN A 501 -43.08 29.50 5.94
N PHE A 502 -42.59 28.26 5.99
CA PHE A 502 -41.19 27.93 5.75
C PHE A 502 -40.73 28.31 4.33
N GLN A 503 -41.47 27.86 3.32
CA GLN A 503 -41.08 28.06 1.92
C GLN A 503 -41.03 29.55 1.55
N GLN A 504 -42.02 30.31 2.00
CA GLN A 504 -42.21 31.72 1.65
C GLN A 504 -41.23 32.64 2.39
N HIS A 505 -41.02 32.43 3.70
CA HIS A 505 -40.30 33.40 4.53
C HIS A 505 -38.97 32.90 5.11
N TYR A 506 -38.83 31.61 5.42
CA TYR A 506 -37.67 31.10 6.17
C TYR A 506 -36.66 30.31 5.34
N SER A 507 -37.03 29.80 4.16
CA SER A 507 -36.20 28.91 3.33
C SER A 507 -34.82 29.47 2.97
N LYS A 508 -34.73 30.78 2.67
CA LYS A 508 -33.46 31.47 2.38
C LYS A 508 -32.61 31.65 3.65
N LEU A 509 -33.23 32.06 4.75
CA LEU A 509 -32.56 32.27 6.04
C LEU A 509 -32.04 30.95 6.61
N TRP A 510 -32.82 29.88 6.47
CA TRP A 510 -32.49 28.53 6.94
C TRP A 510 -31.17 28.00 6.35
N LYS A 511 -30.93 28.19 5.04
CA LYS A 511 -29.67 27.76 4.38
C LYS A 511 -28.44 28.52 4.86
N THR A 512 -28.62 29.75 5.33
CA THR A 512 -27.54 30.61 5.85
C THR A 512 -27.38 30.54 7.37
N ALA A 513 -28.43 30.14 8.09
CA ALA A 513 -28.45 30.06 9.53
C ALA A 513 -27.76 28.78 10.01
N LYS A 514 -26.64 28.93 10.74
CA LYS A 514 -26.01 27.82 11.47
C LYS A 514 -26.76 27.57 12.77
N ILE A 515 -27.95 26.97 12.69
CA ILE A 515 -28.78 26.66 13.86
C ILE A 515 -28.06 25.58 14.68
N LYS A 516 -27.65 25.92 15.90
CA LYS A 516 -26.96 25.02 16.84
C LYS A 516 -27.82 24.57 18.02
N LEU A 517 -29.03 25.13 18.14
CA LEU A 517 -29.93 24.84 19.26
C LEU A 517 -30.83 23.68 18.89
N SER A 518 -30.89 22.67 19.74
CA SER A 518 -31.85 21.57 19.63
C SER A 518 -33.23 22.10 19.95
N PHE A 519 -34.12 22.11 18.95
CA PHE A 519 -35.45 22.71 19.09
C PHE A 519 -36.57 21.83 18.52
N LEU A 520 -36.23 20.75 17.81
CA LEU A 520 -37.23 19.82 17.29
C LEU A 520 -37.64 18.84 18.40
N PRO A 521 -38.93 18.78 18.76
CA PRO A 521 -39.45 17.74 19.64
C PRO A 521 -39.19 16.36 19.04
N SER A 522 -38.53 15.51 19.81
CA SER A 522 -38.06 14.19 19.41
C SER A 522 -38.16 13.23 20.58
N TYR A 523 -37.97 11.94 20.32
CA TYR A 523 -38.09 10.91 21.34
C TYR A 523 -36.83 10.07 21.48
N SER A 524 -36.35 9.98 22.70
CA SER A 524 -35.16 9.19 23.06
C SER A 524 -35.49 7.68 23.18
N PRO A 525 -34.49 6.79 23.05
CA PRO A 525 -34.67 5.34 23.21
C PRO A 525 -35.26 4.94 24.58
N SER A 526 -35.01 5.76 25.61
CA SER A 526 -35.52 5.59 26.98
C SER A 526 -36.98 6.01 27.17
N LYS A 527 -37.65 6.35 26.09
CA LYS A 527 -39.05 6.71 26.06
C LYS A 527 -39.42 8.09 26.64
N SER A 528 -38.49 9.05 26.58
CA SER A 528 -38.69 10.42 27.08
C SER A 528 -38.65 11.48 25.98
N LEU A 529 -39.47 12.52 26.12
CA LEU A 529 -39.52 13.69 25.23
C LEU A 529 -38.24 14.53 25.36
N THR A 530 -37.55 14.73 24.25
CA THR A 530 -36.28 15.47 24.16
C THR A 530 -36.29 16.43 22.98
N LEU A 531 -35.44 17.46 23.02
CA LEU A 531 -35.20 18.33 21.87
C LEU A 531 -33.94 17.88 21.15
N SER A 532 -34.00 17.76 19.82
CA SER A 532 -32.86 17.37 18.97
C SER A 532 -32.63 18.37 17.85
N LEU A 533 -31.46 18.30 17.20
CA LEU A 533 -31.17 19.06 16.00
C LEU A 533 -31.82 18.42 14.75
N PRO A 534 -32.16 19.19 13.71
CA PRO A 534 -32.69 18.64 12.46
C PRO A 534 -31.78 17.60 11.80
N GLU A 535 -30.47 17.71 11.98
CA GLU A 535 -29.47 16.78 11.40
C GLU A 535 -29.36 15.45 12.19
N GLU A 536 -29.81 15.42 13.43
CA GLU A 536 -29.75 14.26 14.33
C GLU A 536 -31.00 13.40 14.27
N VAL A 537 -31.99 13.83 13.49
CA VAL A 537 -33.34 13.30 13.46
C VAL A 537 -33.63 12.76 12.07
N PHE A 538 -34.26 11.58 12.01
CA PHE A 538 -34.58 10.88 10.77
C PHE A 538 -36.04 10.41 10.77
N LYS A 539 -36.62 10.25 9.57
CA LYS A 539 -38.01 9.77 9.42
C LYS A 539 -38.16 8.25 9.56
N ASP A 540 -37.07 7.50 9.42
CA ASP A 540 -37.09 6.04 9.47
C ASP A 540 -37.62 5.51 10.82
N GLU A 541 -38.76 4.84 10.76
CA GLU A 541 -39.45 4.23 11.91
C GLU A 541 -38.87 2.86 12.30
N SER A 542 -37.84 2.38 11.61
CA SER A 542 -37.27 1.07 11.90
C SER A 542 -36.79 0.99 13.36
N PRO A 543 -37.07 -0.12 14.08
CA PRO A 543 -36.62 -0.28 15.46
C PRO A 543 -35.08 -0.31 15.59
N LEU A 544 -34.37 -0.55 14.48
CA LEU A 544 -32.91 -0.52 14.39
C LEU A 544 -32.37 0.92 14.28
N CYS A 545 -33.07 1.81 13.57
CA CYS A 545 -32.84 3.26 13.61
C CYS A 545 -32.93 3.79 15.05
N ALA A 546 -33.96 3.38 15.80
CA ALA A 546 -34.13 3.75 17.22
C ALA A 546 -33.03 3.21 18.16
N THR A 547 -32.35 2.13 17.77
CA THR A 547 -31.24 1.54 18.55
C THR A 547 -29.90 2.21 18.22
N LEU A 548 -29.71 2.63 16.96
CA LEU A 548 -28.48 3.25 16.46
C LEU A 548 -28.46 4.78 16.62
N LEU A 549 -29.61 5.45 16.64
CA LEU A 549 -29.72 6.90 16.64
C LEU A 549 -30.33 7.41 17.95
N PRO A 550 -29.85 8.54 18.49
CA PRO A 550 -30.29 9.08 19.78
C PRO A 550 -31.74 9.62 19.79
N ALA A 551 -32.39 9.80 18.64
CA ALA A 551 -33.74 10.38 18.56
C ALA A 551 -34.50 9.96 17.28
N VAL A 552 -35.72 9.42 17.44
CA VAL A 552 -36.66 9.13 16.34
C VAL A 552 -37.83 10.10 16.40
N VAL A 553 -38.30 10.56 15.25
CA VAL A 553 -39.47 11.43 15.13
C VAL A 553 -40.74 10.61 14.93
N GLN A 554 -41.62 10.62 15.94
CA GLN A 554 -42.99 10.07 15.87
C GLN A 554 -44.07 11.12 16.15
N LEU A 555 -43.73 12.41 16.20
CA LEU A 555 -44.61 13.46 16.72
C LEU A 555 -45.25 14.36 15.65
N PHE A 556 -44.97 14.15 14.37
CA PHE A 556 -45.48 15.01 13.28
C PHE A 556 -46.52 14.27 12.45
N ASP A 557 -47.66 14.92 12.19
CA ASP A 557 -48.72 14.38 11.33
C ASP A 557 -48.26 14.31 9.86
N GLU A 558 -48.90 13.47 9.04
CA GLU A 558 -48.62 13.31 7.59
C GLU A 558 -48.73 14.63 6.79
N HIS A 559 -49.45 15.63 7.32
CA HIS A 559 -49.64 16.94 6.69
C HIS A 559 -48.48 17.91 6.95
N PHE A 560 -47.54 17.58 7.84
CA PHE A 560 -46.40 18.42 8.16
C PHE A 560 -45.23 18.07 7.23
N ASN A 561 -44.80 19.00 6.37
CA ASN A 561 -43.75 18.73 5.39
C ASN A 561 -42.35 18.89 6.01
N ILE A 562 -41.99 17.94 6.90
CA ILE A 562 -40.76 17.97 7.73
C ILE A 562 -39.48 18.00 6.89
N GLY A 563 -39.52 17.51 5.65
CA GLY A 563 -38.36 17.52 4.74
C GLY A 563 -37.84 18.93 4.45
N LEU A 564 -38.69 19.96 4.58
CA LEU A 564 -38.30 21.36 4.43
C LEU A 564 -37.29 21.82 5.51
N LEU A 565 -37.35 21.23 6.71
CA LEU A 565 -36.47 21.55 7.84
C LEU A 565 -35.12 20.81 7.78
N GLY A 566 -34.86 20.04 6.71
CA GLY A 566 -33.60 19.32 6.52
C GLY A 566 -33.53 17.95 7.19
N ILE A 567 -34.65 17.47 7.75
CA ILE A 567 -34.78 16.11 8.30
C ILE A 567 -34.71 15.12 7.15
N LYS A 568 -33.73 14.21 7.20
CA LYS A 568 -33.49 13.20 6.18
C LYS A 568 -34.35 11.96 6.42
N ASP A 569 -34.65 11.23 5.36
CA ASP A 569 -35.44 10.00 5.47
C ASP A 569 -34.67 8.91 6.24
N ARG A 570 -33.37 8.73 5.94
CA ARG A 570 -32.45 7.78 6.60
C ARG A 570 -31.09 8.42 6.91
N PRO A 571 -30.33 7.92 7.90
CA PRO A 571 -28.94 8.33 8.12
C PRO A 571 -28.04 7.87 6.97
N THR A 572 -26.92 8.57 6.76
CA THR A 572 -25.88 8.08 5.85
C THR A 572 -25.08 6.95 6.51
N LEU A 573 -24.47 6.08 5.71
CA LEU A 573 -23.63 5.02 6.25
C LEU A 573 -22.48 5.55 7.12
N ASN A 574 -21.88 6.70 6.75
CA ASN A 574 -20.84 7.37 7.55
C ASN A 574 -21.34 7.76 8.94
N THR A 575 -22.48 8.46 9.00
CA THR A 575 -23.06 8.92 10.27
C THR A 575 -23.49 7.75 11.15
N ALA A 576 -24.08 6.71 10.57
CA ALA A 576 -24.44 5.50 11.31
C ALA A 576 -23.19 4.76 11.84
N PHE A 577 -22.11 4.70 11.07
CA PHE A 577 -20.86 4.06 11.49
C PHE A 577 -20.13 4.85 12.58
N ASP A 578 -20.13 6.18 12.53
CA ASP A 578 -19.51 7.01 13.57
C ASP A 578 -20.19 6.79 14.93
N ILE A 579 -21.52 6.70 14.95
CA ILE A 579 -22.29 6.42 16.18
C ILE A 579 -22.09 4.96 16.63
N LEU A 580 -22.03 4.03 15.68
CA LEU A 580 -21.70 2.62 15.98
C LEU A 580 -20.38 2.52 16.74
N MET A 581 -19.36 3.26 16.32
CA MET A 581 -18.04 3.24 16.95
C MET A 581 -18.03 3.90 18.32
N GLU A 582 -18.82 4.96 18.54
CA GLU A 582 -18.96 5.63 19.84
C GLU A 582 -19.61 4.71 20.88
N LYS A 583 -20.65 3.96 20.49
CA LYS A 583 -21.44 3.11 21.40
C LYS A 583 -21.21 1.62 21.23
N LYS A 584 -20.11 1.21 20.56
CA LYS A 584 -19.88 -0.18 20.14
C LYS A 584 -20.04 -1.20 21.27
N GLU A 585 -19.60 -0.89 22.49
CA GLU A 585 -19.68 -1.80 23.64
C GLU A 585 -21.12 -1.97 24.17
N GLU A 586 -21.99 -0.99 23.95
CA GLU A 586 -23.39 -1.02 24.38
C GLU A 586 -24.30 -1.72 23.37
N ILE A 587 -24.00 -1.58 22.07
CA ILE A 587 -24.90 -2.00 20.98
C ILE A 587 -24.43 -3.24 20.21
N LEU A 588 -23.11 -3.48 20.08
CA LEU A 588 -22.58 -4.61 19.32
C LEU A 588 -22.30 -5.80 20.22
N SER A 589 -23.02 -6.89 19.96
CA SER A 589 -22.81 -8.22 20.51
C SER A 589 -22.95 -9.23 19.39
N VAL A 590 -22.48 -10.47 19.59
CA VAL A 590 -22.66 -11.56 18.62
C VAL A 590 -24.15 -11.73 18.22
N LYS A 591 -25.09 -11.44 19.14
CA LYS A 591 -26.54 -11.55 18.90
C LYS A 591 -27.14 -10.34 18.18
N SER A 592 -26.62 -9.13 18.40
CA SER A 592 -27.14 -7.90 17.78
C SER A 592 -26.47 -7.53 16.45
N ALA A 593 -25.23 -7.99 16.24
CA ALA A 593 -24.44 -7.73 15.03
C ALA A 593 -25.14 -8.10 13.71
N PRO A 594 -25.86 -9.24 13.56
CA PRO A 594 -26.60 -9.55 12.34
C PRO A 594 -27.59 -8.46 11.93
N LYS A 595 -28.37 -7.96 12.90
CA LYS A 595 -29.40 -6.95 12.63
C LYS A 595 -28.78 -5.59 12.30
N ILE A 596 -27.72 -5.23 13.01
CA ILE A 596 -27.03 -3.95 12.81
C ILE A 596 -26.33 -3.93 11.45
N PHE A 597 -25.56 -4.98 11.10
CA PHE A 597 -24.88 -5.05 9.81
C PHE A 597 -25.84 -5.15 8.63
N ALA A 598 -26.97 -5.86 8.79
CA ALA A 598 -28.04 -5.87 7.79
C ALA A 598 -28.60 -4.46 7.55
N TYR A 599 -28.90 -3.71 8.62
CA TYR A 599 -29.37 -2.33 8.50
C TYR A 599 -28.33 -1.42 7.83
N MET A 600 -27.05 -1.56 8.18
CA MET A 600 -25.97 -0.80 7.53
C MET A 600 -25.83 -1.12 6.04
N ASN A 601 -26.14 -2.35 5.62
CA ASN A 601 -26.15 -2.73 4.20
C ASN A 601 -27.23 -1.97 3.41
N GLU A 602 -28.33 -1.56 4.06
CA GLU A 602 -29.41 -0.79 3.43
C GLU A 602 -29.14 0.72 3.36
N LEU A 603 -28.05 1.20 3.97
CA LEU A 603 -27.72 2.62 3.99
C LEU A 603 -26.81 3.02 2.82
N ASP A 604 -27.15 4.13 2.18
CA ASP A 604 -26.32 4.71 1.14
C ASP A 604 -25.07 5.40 1.73
N GLY A 605 -23.96 5.35 0.97
CA GLY A 605 -22.72 6.07 1.31
C GLY A 605 -21.47 5.21 1.45
N LEU A 606 -21.49 3.96 1.00
CA LEU A 606 -20.28 3.13 0.90
C LEU A 606 -19.31 3.76 -0.12
N SER A 607 -18.26 4.39 0.40
CA SER A 607 -17.25 5.10 -0.40
C SER A 607 -15.85 4.59 -0.07
N ARG A 608 -14.90 4.70 -1.00
CA ARG A 608 -13.51 4.25 -0.76
C ARG A 608 -12.88 4.85 0.51
N PRO A 609 -13.05 6.16 0.82
CA PRO A 609 -12.51 6.72 2.05
C PRO A 609 -13.09 6.08 3.32
N LEU A 610 -14.39 5.76 3.31
CA LEU A 610 -15.03 5.06 4.41
C LEU A 610 -14.47 3.64 4.56
N ILE A 611 -14.35 2.89 3.46
CA ILE A 611 -13.80 1.53 3.48
C ILE A 611 -12.37 1.52 4.05
N GLU A 612 -11.50 2.43 3.60
CA GLU A 612 -10.12 2.54 4.11
C GLU A 612 -10.04 2.89 5.60
N ARG A 613 -11.02 3.67 6.11
CA ARG A 613 -11.16 4.01 7.52
C ARG A 613 -11.64 2.81 8.33
N VAL A 614 -12.72 2.16 7.89
CA VAL A 614 -13.37 1.02 8.56
C VAL A 614 -12.46 -0.20 8.62
N ALA A 615 -11.70 -0.49 7.55
CA ALA A 615 -10.81 -1.65 7.47
C ALA A 615 -9.75 -1.70 8.58
N LYS A 616 -9.42 -0.57 9.21
CA LYS A 616 -8.42 -0.46 10.29
C LYS A 616 -9.02 -0.57 11.70
N LEU A 617 -10.33 -0.47 11.84
CA LEU A 617 -11.04 -0.40 13.11
C LEU A 617 -11.53 -1.78 13.55
N ALA A 618 -11.50 -2.03 14.85
CA ALA A 618 -11.95 -3.27 15.47
C ALA A 618 -13.38 -3.08 16.00
N PHE A 619 -14.35 -3.75 15.38
CA PHE A 619 -15.78 -3.65 15.73
C PHE A 619 -16.59 -4.92 15.43
N ILE A 620 -15.99 -5.98 14.88
CA ILE A 620 -16.71 -7.21 14.55
C ILE A 620 -16.66 -8.16 15.75
N PRO A 621 -17.79 -8.49 16.41
CA PRO A 621 -17.78 -9.31 17.62
C PRO A 621 -17.63 -10.80 17.31
N LEU A 622 -16.61 -11.46 17.85
CA LEU A 622 -16.37 -12.89 17.66
C LEU A 622 -16.91 -13.73 18.83
N GLU A 623 -17.43 -14.92 18.55
CA GLU A 623 -17.98 -15.80 19.58
C GLU A 623 -16.87 -16.35 20.50
N GLY A 624 -17.02 -16.15 21.82
CA GLY A 624 -16.07 -16.62 22.82
C GLY A 624 -14.94 -15.65 23.18
N THR A 625 -14.91 -14.44 22.59
CA THR A 625 -13.97 -13.37 22.95
C THR A 625 -14.70 -12.09 23.30
N ASP A 626 -14.25 -11.39 24.35
CA ASP A 626 -14.77 -10.06 24.70
C ASP A 626 -14.20 -8.95 23.79
N ASP A 627 -13.14 -9.27 23.03
CA ASP A 627 -12.49 -8.33 22.11
C ASP A 627 -13.18 -8.28 20.73
N PHE A 628 -13.23 -7.08 20.16
CA PHE A 628 -13.69 -6.87 18.79
C PHE A 628 -12.57 -7.13 17.77
N MET A 629 -12.95 -7.68 16.62
CA MET A 629 -12.04 -8.01 15.53
C MET A 629 -12.07 -6.95 14.43
N LYS A 630 -10.93 -6.79 13.74
CA LYS A 630 -10.83 -5.99 12.52
C LYS A 630 -11.32 -6.78 11.31
N PRO A 631 -11.80 -6.11 10.25
CA PRO A 631 -12.17 -6.78 8.99
C PRO A 631 -11.11 -7.70 8.39
N SER A 632 -9.81 -7.42 8.59
CA SER A 632 -8.72 -8.25 8.10
C SER A 632 -8.44 -9.52 8.91
N GLN A 633 -9.04 -9.65 10.10
CA GLN A 633 -8.78 -10.76 11.04
C GLN A 633 -9.88 -11.83 11.02
N VAL A 634 -11.00 -11.56 10.36
CA VAL A 634 -12.16 -12.47 10.27
C VAL A 634 -12.51 -12.73 8.82
N PHE A 635 -13.16 -13.86 8.56
CA PHE A 635 -13.51 -14.30 7.21
C PHE A 635 -14.94 -14.80 7.13
N ILE A 636 -15.56 -14.74 5.95
CA ILE A 636 -16.94 -15.22 5.74
C ILE A 636 -16.91 -16.49 4.91
N ARG A 637 -17.44 -17.60 5.44
CA ARG A 637 -17.52 -18.84 4.66
C ARG A 637 -18.42 -18.64 3.45
N PRO A 638 -17.99 -19.05 2.24
CA PRO A 638 -18.89 -19.04 1.09
C PRO A 638 -20.03 -20.04 1.37
N ASN A 639 -21.29 -19.59 1.25
CA ASN A 639 -22.44 -20.47 1.36
C ASN A 639 -22.41 -21.49 0.22
N VAL A 640 -21.98 -22.71 0.52
CA VAL A 640 -21.96 -23.82 -0.44
C VAL A 640 -23.38 -24.40 -0.54
N SER A 641 -24.22 -23.72 -1.30
CA SER A 641 -25.51 -24.23 -1.78
C SER A 641 -25.77 -23.85 -3.24
N SER A 642 -24.79 -24.10 -4.11
CA SER A 642 -25.00 -24.43 -5.54
C SER A 642 -23.64 -24.58 -6.21
N ALA A 643 -23.45 -25.68 -6.95
CA ALA A 643 -22.21 -26.03 -7.63
C ALA A 643 -21.82 -25.07 -8.79
N GLU A 644 -22.57 -23.99 -9.01
CA GLU A 644 -22.36 -23.05 -10.13
C GLU A 644 -21.48 -21.83 -9.76
N ALA A 645 -21.29 -21.53 -8.47
CA ALA A 645 -20.62 -20.31 -8.00
C ALA A 645 -19.08 -20.30 -8.13
N SER A 646 -18.43 -21.47 -8.19
CA SER A 646 -16.96 -21.60 -8.30
C SER A 646 -16.39 -21.00 -9.59
N SER A 647 -17.20 -20.85 -10.63
CA SER A 647 -16.83 -20.18 -11.89
C SER A 647 -16.93 -18.65 -11.81
N ARG A 648 -17.88 -18.13 -11.03
CA ARG A 648 -18.14 -16.68 -10.88
C ARG A 648 -17.21 -15.99 -9.86
N LEU A 649 -16.68 -16.73 -8.88
CA LEU A 649 -15.78 -16.19 -7.84
C LEU A 649 -14.45 -15.60 -8.38
N ARG A 650 -14.03 -15.95 -9.61
CA ARG A 650 -12.89 -15.32 -10.28
C ARG A 650 -13.22 -13.98 -10.96
N GLN A 651 -14.50 -13.71 -11.27
CA GLN A 651 -14.92 -12.50 -12.00
C GLN A 651 -15.33 -11.36 -11.07
N ILE A 652 -15.84 -11.65 -9.86
CA ILE A 652 -16.49 -10.64 -9.02
C ILE A 652 -15.49 -9.67 -8.34
N ASN A 653 -14.24 -10.07 -8.07
CA ASN A 653 -13.24 -9.19 -7.45
C ASN A 653 -12.55 -8.21 -8.42
N VAL A 654 -12.91 -8.21 -9.71
CA VAL A 654 -12.37 -7.28 -10.72
C VAL A 654 -13.37 -6.17 -11.09
N THR A 655 -14.66 -6.34 -10.81
CA THR A 655 -15.72 -5.38 -11.15
C THR A 655 -16.21 -4.62 -9.93
N VAL A 656 -15.35 -3.79 -9.35
CA VAL A 656 -15.79 -2.61 -8.60
C VAL A 656 -14.99 -1.44 -9.17
N LEU A 657 -15.40 -0.94 -10.34
CA LEU A 657 -15.10 0.38 -10.93
C LEU A 657 -15.53 0.45 -12.40
N SER A 658 -16.83 0.50 -12.65
CA SER A 658 -17.39 1.21 -13.82
C SER A 658 -18.92 1.16 -13.76
N SER A 659 -19.51 2.19 -13.18
CA SER A 659 -20.86 2.61 -13.51
C SER A 659 -20.86 4.13 -13.63
N SER A 660 -20.35 4.61 -14.75
CA SER A 660 -20.83 5.87 -15.31
C SER A 660 -22.23 5.59 -15.84
N SER A 661 -23.20 6.28 -15.26
CA SER A 661 -24.61 6.33 -15.67
C SER A 661 -24.75 6.66 -17.16
N GLU A 662 -25.19 5.70 -17.96
CA GLU A 662 -25.97 5.99 -19.16
C GLU A 662 -27.43 6.13 -18.69
N ILE A 663 -27.93 7.36 -18.78
CA ILE A 663 -29.35 7.68 -18.65
C ILE A 663 -29.90 7.58 -20.08
N ASP A 664 -30.72 6.57 -20.31
CA ASP A 664 -31.69 6.54 -21.39
C ASP A 664 -32.81 7.50 -21.01
N ASP A 665 -32.96 8.59 -21.77
CA ASP A 665 -34.22 9.34 -21.85
C ASP A 665 -34.64 9.35 -23.32
N ASP A 666 -35.72 8.61 -23.59
CA ASP A 666 -36.57 8.79 -24.75
C ASP A 666 -37.29 10.15 -24.64
N ASP A 667 -37.24 10.97 -25.69
CA ASP A 667 -38.40 11.79 -26.06
C ASP A 667 -38.39 12.24 -27.53
N GLU A 668 -39.60 12.23 -28.06
CA GLU A 668 -40.14 12.43 -29.40
C GLU A 668 -39.52 13.48 -30.36
N ILE A 669 -39.37 13.02 -31.61
CA ILE A 669 -39.86 13.60 -32.88
C ILE A 669 -40.10 15.14 -32.94
N ALA A 670 -39.19 15.86 -33.61
CA ALA A 670 -39.55 16.94 -34.54
C ALA A 670 -38.43 17.28 -35.55
N ARG A 671 -38.87 17.75 -36.72
CA ARG A 671 -38.18 17.88 -38.01
C ARG A 671 -37.09 18.96 -38.11
N ALA A 672 -36.19 18.68 -39.08
CA ALA A 672 -35.54 19.57 -40.03
C ALA A 672 -34.35 20.43 -39.58
N GLY A 673 -33.26 20.39 -40.37
CA GLY A 673 -32.24 21.42 -40.34
C GLY A 673 -30.84 20.98 -40.78
N ASN A 674 -30.63 20.99 -42.09
CA ASN A 674 -29.34 20.78 -42.75
C ASN A 674 -28.29 21.87 -42.38
N THR A 675 -27.01 21.52 -42.47
CA THR A 675 -25.75 22.31 -42.59
C THR A 675 -24.71 21.84 -41.56
N GLY A 676 -23.45 21.55 -41.86
CA GLY A 676 -22.63 21.89 -43.01
C GLY A 676 -21.22 22.23 -42.52
N GLY A 677 -20.38 21.21 -42.33
CA GLY A 677 -18.92 21.27 -42.47
C GLY A 677 -18.07 22.12 -41.50
N ARG A 678 -17.09 21.48 -40.84
CA ARG A 678 -15.65 21.62 -41.15
C ARG A 678 -14.79 20.90 -40.11
N ARG A 679 -14.23 19.77 -40.53
CA ARG A 679 -13.07 19.13 -39.89
C ARG A 679 -11.86 20.07 -39.99
N ARG A 680 -11.24 20.41 -38.86
CA ARG A 680 -9.90 21.00 -38.82
C ARG A 680 -9.04 20.32 -37.75
N ARG A 681 -8.04 19.60 -38.22
CA ARG A 681 -6.92 19.01 -37.47
C ARG A 681 -6.15 20.08 -36.69
N LYS A 682 -5.82 19.81 -35.41
CA LYS A 682 -4.67 20.35 -34.67
C LYS A 682 -4.27 19.31 -33.61
N ARG A 683 -3.23 18.53 -33.87
CA ARG A 683 -1.86 18.67 -33.32
C ARG A 683 -1.79 18.31 -31.83
N ASN A 684 -1.38 17.05 -31.60
CA ASN A 684 -0.94 16.52 -30.32
C ASN A 684 0.26 17.32 -29.79
N ALA A 685 0.12 17.86 -28.58
CA ALA A 685 1.23 18.25 -27.74
C ALA A 685 1.38 17.20 -26.63
N LYS A 686 2.53 16.54 -26.62
CA LYS A 686 2.99 15.67 -25.52
C LYS A 686 3.21 16.54 -24.28
N THR A 687 2.43 16.30 -23.23
CA THR A 687 2.80 16.64 -21.85
C THR A 687 2.83 15.36 -21.04
N THR A 688 4.05 14.89 -20.78
CA THR A 688 4.37 13.80 -19.86
C THR A 688 4.13 14.25 -18.42
N SER A 689 3.01 13.85 -17.83
CA SER A 689 2.84 13.82 -16.38
C SER A 689 2.90 12.36 -15.92
N LYS A 690 3.96 12.02 -15.19
CA LYS A 690 4.15 10.72 -14.54
C LYS A 690 3.17 10.60 -13.37
N ASN A 691 1.97 10.08 -13.61
CA ASN A 691 1.15 9.54 -12.53
C ASN A 691 1.76 8.20 -12.08
N LYS A 692 2.35 8.19 -10.89
CA LYS A 692 2.68 6.97 -10.14
C LYS A 692 1.38 6.19 -9.93
N LYS A 693 1.17 5.15 -10.73
CA LYS A 693 0.20 4.10 -10.41
C LYS A 693 0.67 3.41 -9.13
N THR A 694 -0.01 3.66 -8.02
CA THR A 694 0.00 2.73 -6.89
C THR A 694 -0.62 1.43 -7.40
N LYS A 695 0.22 0.42 -7.65
CA LYS A 695 -0.22 -0.96 -7.90
C LYS A 695 -0.94 -1.45 -6.64
N THR A 696 -2.26 -1.50 -6.65
CA THR A 696 -3.00 -2.42 -5.78
C THR A 696 -2.66 -3.83 -6.24
N VAL A 697 -1.98 -4.58 -5.36
CA VAL A 697 -1.60 -5.97 -5.59
C VAL A 697 -2.88 -6.81 -5.61
N SER A 698 -3.25 -7.36 -6.77
CA SER A 698 -4.30 -8.37 -6.85
C SER A 698 -3.79 -9.64 -6.19
N SER A 699 -4.11 -9.86 -4.92
CA SER A 699 -3.79 -11.10 -4.22
C SER A 699 -4.83 -12.17 -4.57
N THR A 700 -4.38 -13.29 -5.12
CA THR A 700 -5.21 -14.46 -5.41
C THR A 700 -5.76 -15.05 -4.09
N PRO A 701 -7.07 -15.26 -3.93
CA PRO A 701 -7.62 -15.93 -2.74
C PRO A 701 -7.12 -17.38 -2.63
N LEU A 702 -6.74 -17.82 -1.43
CA LEU A 702 -6.25 -19.17 -1.14
C LEU A 702 -7.39 -20.14 -0.86
N MET A 703 -7.57 -21.16 -1.72
CA MET A 703 -8.63 -22.16 -1.57
C MET A 703 -8.35 -23.08 -0.38
N MET A 704 -8.97 -22.83 0.77
CA MET A 704 -8.87 -23.69 1.95
C MET A 704 -9.95 -24.76 1.96
N ASP A 705 -9.56 -25.99 2.31
CA ASP A 705 -10.49 -27.09 2.58
C ASP A 705 -11.29 -26.79 3.87
N ASP A 706 -12.56 -27.22 3.94
CA ASP A 706 -13.51 -27.08 5.08
C ASP A 706 -13.05 -27.69 6.43
N THR A 707 -11.78 -28.06 6.52
CA THR A 707 -11.12 -28.71 7.66
C THR A 707 -10.88 -27.79 8.86
N ASP A 708 -10.89 -26.46 8.68
CA ASP A 708 -10.59 -25.53 9.77
C ASP A 708 -11.86 -25.09 10.53
N LYS A 709 -12.45 -26.04 11.26
CA LYS A 709 -13.35 -25.74 12.39
C LYS A 709 -12.58 -25.57 13.71
N SER A 710 -11.25 -25.48 13.64
CA SER A 710 -10.34 -25.75 14.75
C SER A 710 -9.74 -24.49 15.40
N GLY A 711 -9.99 -23.31 14.82
CA GLY A 711 -9.73 -22.01 15.44
C GLY A 711 -8.42 -21.31 15.04
N LEU A 712 -7.76 -21.72 13.95
CA LEU A 712 -6.60 -20.94 13.43
C LEU A 712 -7.09 -19.71 12.66
N ILE A 713 -8.16 -19.90 11.87
CA ILE A 713 -8.82 -18.85 11.08
C ILE A 713 -10.23 -18.63 11.63
N ASP A 714 -10.52 -17.39 11.99
CA ASP A 714 -11.81 -17.02 12.56
C ASP A 714 -12.82 -16.75 11.45
N TYR A 715 -13.87 -17.59 11.40
CA TYR A 715 -14.99 -17.38 10.48
C TYR A 715 -16.17 -16.79 11.22
N VAL A 716 -16.80 -15.79 10.61
CA VAL A 716 -18.03 -15.15 11.11
C VAL A 716 -19.16 -15.34 10.11
N ASP A 717 -20.37 -15.46 10.62
CA ASP A 717 -21.60 -15.49 9.83
C ASP A 717 -22.69 -14.68 10.53
N TYR A 718 -23.11 -13.59 9.89
CA TYR A 718 -24.14 -12.68 10.40
C TYR A 718 -25.36 -12.63 9.49
N GLY A 719 -25.60 -13.67 8.68
CA GLY A 719 -26.69 -13.72 7.71
C GLY A 719 -26.36 -13.03 6.37
N PRO A 720 -27.20 -13.20 5.35
CA PRO A 720 -26.87 -12.80 3.98
C PRO A 720 -26.66 -11.29 3.84
N GLU A 721 -27.51 -10.47 4.46
CA GLU A 721 -27.43 -9.01 4.39
C GLU A 721 -26.25 -8.46 5.22
N GLY A 722 -26.03 -9.00 6.42
CA GLY A 722 -24.90 -8.62 7.27
C GLY A 722 -23.55 -9.01 6.65
N ASN A 723 -23.47 -10.21 6.05
CA ASN A 723 -22.28 -10.66 5.33
C ASN A 723 -22.03 -9.81 4.08
N SER A 724 -23.08 -9.39 3.37
CA SER A 724 -22.96 -8.47 2.23
C SER A 724 -22.30 -7.14 2.63
N PHE A 725 -22.73 -6.56 3.76
CA PHE A 725 -22.10 -5.35 4.29
C PHE A 725 -20.62 -5.56 4.60
N LEU A 726 -20.29 -6.65 5.32
CA LEU A 726 -18.92 -6.99 5.69
C LEU A 726 -18.02 -7.21 4.47
N LEU A 727 -18.51 -7.87 3.43
CA LEU A 727 -17.81 -8.01 2.15
C LEU A 727 -17.60 -6.63 1.48
N GLY A 728 -18.61 -5.77 1.50
CA GLY A 728 -18.55 -4.41 0.97
C GLY A 728 -17.47 -3.51 1.63
N ILE A 729 -17.18 -3.73 2.91
CA ILE A 729 -16.13 -3.01 3.65
C ILE A 729 -14.75 -3.71 3.62
N GLY A 730 -14.63 -4.84 2.92
CA GLY A 730 -13.35 -5.50 2.66
C GLY A 730 -13.04 -6.74 3.51
N VAL A 731 -14.01 -7.32 4.21
CA VAL A 731 -13.88 -8.69 4.76
C VAL A 731 -13.76 -9.67 3.59
N LEU A 732 -12.88 -10.65 3.68
CA LEU A 732 -12.65 -11.63 2.62
C LEU A 732 -13.29 -12.97 2.94
N HIS A 733 -13.52 -13.78 1.91
CA HIS A 733 -13.94 -15.17 2.11
C HIS A 733 -12.81 -16.06 2.63
N GLN A 734 -11.57 -15.76 2.24
CA GLN A 734 -10.38 -16.54 2.58
C GLN A 734 -9.18 -15.59 2.78
N PRO A 735 -8.23 -15.94 3.65
CA PRO A 735 -7.03 -15.14 3.85
C PRO A 735 -6.16 -15.12 2.60
N SER A 736 -5.56 -13.98 2.32
CA SER A 736 -4.47 -13.87 1.33
C SER A 736 -3.18 -14.47 1.89
N ALA A 737 -2.22 -14.79 1.02
CA ALA A 737 -0.94 -15.37 1.46
C ALA A 737 -0.20 -14.54 2.54
N PRO A 738 -0.15 -13.19 2.46
CA PRO A 738 0.45 -12.38 3.54
C PRO A 738 -0.30 -12.50 4.87
N ILE A 739 -1.64 -12.46 4.85
CA ILE A 739 -2.46 -12.56 6.07
C ILE A 739 -2.32 -13.95 6.69
N LEU A 740 -2.33 -15.01 5.86
CA LEU A 740 -2.13 -16.37 6.33
C LEU A 740 -0.75 -16.58 6.97
N ALA A 741 0.30 -15.99 6.38
CA ALA A 741 1.63 -16.03 6.96
C ALA A 741 1.70 -15.32 8.32
N GLU A 742 1.05 -14.16 8.47
CA GLU A 742 0.96 -13.46 9.77
C GLU A 742 0.20 -14.30 10.81
N LEU A 743 -0.94 -14.90 10.44
CA LEU A 743 -1.71 -15.77 11.33
C LEU A 743 -0.90 -16.99 11.80
N LEU A 744 -0.13 -17.63 10.91
CA LEU A 744 0.71 -18.78 11.24
C LEU A 744 1.85 -18.42 12.20
N ILE A 745 2.34 -17.18 12.17
CA ILE A 745 3.38 -16.71 13.09
C ILE A 745 2.76 -16.31 14.44
N ASP A 746 1.72 -15.48 14.41
CA ASP A 746 1.21 -14.80 15.59
C ASP A 746 0.33 -15.72 16.45
N ARG A 747 -0.41 -16.67 15.85
CA ARG A 747 -1.42 -17.48 16.55
C ARG A 747 -1.04 -18.94 16.79
N GLN A 748 0.13 -19.40 16.33
CA GLN A 748 0.50 -20.82 16.45
C GLN A 748 0.55 -21.32 17.89
N ALA A 749 1.01 -20.47 18.83
CA ALA A 749 1.14 -20.84 20.23
C ALA A 749 -0.24 -21.11 20.86
N ASP A 750 -1.18 -20.17 20.68
CA ASP A 750 -2.53 -20.26 21.22
C ASP A 750 -3.33 -21.41 20.58
N TYR A 751 -3.14 -21.61 19.27
CA TYR A 751 -3.80 -22.66 18.50
C TYR A 751 -3.49 -24.06 19.06
N PHE A 752 -2.23 -24.34 19.39
CA PHE A 752 -1.80 -25.61 19.98
C PHE A 752 -1.87 -25.65 21.52
N ALA A 753 -2.02 -24.50 22.22
CA ALA A 753 -2.23 -24.48 23.67
C ALA A 753 -3.62 -25.02 24.07
N ASN A 754 -4.65 -24.69 23.28
CA ASN A 754 -6.05 -25.10 23.51
C ASN A 754 -6.35 -26.53 23.04
N LEU A 755 -5.46 -27.49 23.31
CA LEU A 755 -5.68 -28.90 22.98
C LEU A 755 -6.60 -29.55 24.02
N ASN A 756 -7.71 -30.13 23.58
CA ASN A 756 -8.57 -30.92 24.46
C ASN A 756 -7.87 -32.25 24.76
N ARG A 757 -7.13 -32.30 25.88
CA ARG A 757 -6.38 -33.49 26.32
C ARG A 757 -7.25 -34.74 26.49
N SER A 758 -8.58 -34.58 26.56
CA SER A 758 -9.56 -35.65 26.67
C SER A 758 -9.88 -36.32 25.33
N ASN A 759 -9.58 -35.69 24.18
CA ASN A 759 -9.87 -36.22 22.85
C ASN A 759 -8.61 -36.34 21.98
N PRO A 760 -8.04 -37.55 21.80
CA PRO A 760 -6.85 -37.76 20.97
C PRO A 760 -7.06 -37.44 19.48
N HIS A 761 -8.31 -37.33 19.00
CA HIS A 761 -8.60 -36.91 17.63
C HIS A 761 -8.45 -35.38 17.41
N ASP A 762 -8.49 -34.57 18.47
CA ASP A 762 -8.41 -33.10 18.38
C ASP A 762 -7.03 -32.65 17.88
N LEU A 763 -5.95 -33.20 18.44
CA LEU A 763 -4.59 -32.95 17.98
C LEU A 763 -4.42 -33.33 16.50
N LYS A 764 -4.99 -34.46 16.08
CA LYS A 764 -4.91 -34.92 14.68
C LYS A 764 -5.64 -33.96 13.73
N GLN A 765 -6.81 -33.46 14.12
CA GLN A 765 -7.56 -32.47 13.33
C GLN A 765 -6.81 -31.14 13.22
N LYS A 766 -6.26 -30.64 14.34
CA LYS A 766 -5.46 -29.41 14.36
C LYS A 766 -4.21 -29.51 13.50
N LEU A 767 -3.49 -30.63 13.57
CA LEU A 767 -2.32 -30.87 12.72
C LEU A 767 -2.69 -30.91 11.23
N LEU A 768 -3.83 -31.52 10.87
CA LEU A 768 -4.31 -31.56 9.48
C LEU A 768 -4.65 -30.16 8.96
N ALA A 769 -5.38 -29.36 9.74
CA ALA A 769 -5.74 -27.98 9.37
C ALA A 769 -4.50 -27.08 9.26
N TYR A 770 -3.57 -27.16 10.22
CA TYR A 770 -2.31 -26.41 10.18
C TYR A 770 -1.45 -26.80 8.96
N THR A 771 -1.35 -28.09 8.64
CA THR A 771 -0.64 -28.58 7.44
C THR A 771 -1.32 -28.08 6.16
N SER A 772 -2.65 -28.03 6.12
CA SER A 772 -3.40 -27.46 4.99
C SER A 772 -3.07 -25.98 4.77
N CYS A 773 -3.01 -25.19 5.85
CA CYS A 773 -2.61 -23.78 5.79
C CYS A 773 -1.18 -23.61 5.25
N LEU A 774 -0.24 -24.43 5.73
CA LEU A 774 1.14 -24.42 5.23
C LEU A 774 1.22 -24.77 3.74
N ARG A 775 0.40 -25.72 3.26
CA ARG A 775 0.31 -26.09 1.85
C ARG A 775 -0.20 -24.93 0.99
N GLN A 776 -1.24 -24.26 1.44
CA GLN A 776 -1.77 -23.08 0.73
C GLN A 776 -0.74 -21.96 0.67
N LEU A 777 -0.01 -21.72 1.76
CA LEU A 777 1.10 -20.76 1.77
C LEU A 777 2.23 -21.18 0.81
N ALA A 778 2.55 -22.48 0.72
CA ALA A 778 3.54 -22.99 -0.21
C ALA A 778 3.14 -22.72 -1.68
N MET A 779 1.86 -22.88 -2.02
CA MET A 779 1.35 -22.64 -3.37
C MET A 779 1.40 -21.16 -3.77
N ALA A 780 1.16 -20.24 -2.83
CA ALA A 780 1.15 -18.80 -3.07
C ALA A 780 2.40 -18.07 -2.51
N VAL A 781 3.50 -18.78 -2.32
CA VAL A 781 4.72 -18.23 -1.70
C VAL A 781 5.34 -17.07 -2.49
N ASN A 782 4.99 -16.93 -3.77
CA ASN A 782 5.45 -15.84 -4.64
C ASN A 782 4.66 -14.54 -4.47
N ASP A 783 3.49 -14.61 -3.82
CA ASP A 783 2.65 -13.44 -3.52
C ASP A 783 3.14 -12.68 -2.27
N LEU A 784 4.11 -13.23 -1.54
CA LEU A 784 4.77 -12.63 -0.39
C LEU A 784 5.80 -11.55 -0.82
N GLN A 785 5.35 -10.32 -1.02
CA GLN A 785 6.20 -9.20 -1.45
C GLN A 785 6.80 -8.37 -0.31
N SER A 786 6.27 -8.50 0.91
CA SER A 786 6.68 -7.69 2.06
C SER A 786 8.03 -8.13 2.62
N VAL A 787 9.04 -7.25 2.55
CA VAL A 787 10.38 -7.49 3.08
C VAL A 787 10.35 -7.73 4.60
N ALA A 788 9.49 -7.00 5.32
CA ALA A 788 9.34 -7.15 6.77
C ALA A 788 8.76 -8.53 7.13
N LEU A 789 7.70 -8.96 6.45
CA LEU A 789 7.08 -10.27 6.68
C LEU A 789 8.04 -11.42 6.33
N VAL A 790 8.77 -11.31 5.21
CA VAL A 790 9.79 -12.30 4.83
C VAL A 790 10.89 -12.41 5.88
N LYS A 791 11.30 -11.29 6.51
CA LYS A 791 12.27 -11.32 7.62
C LYS A 791 11.70 -12.02 8.86
N ARG A 792 10.43 -11.81 9.19
CA ARG A 792 9.76 -12.53 10.31
C ARG A 792 9.67 -14.02 10.02
N LEU A 793 9.23 -14.41 8.83
CA LEU A 793 9.15 -15.82 8.39
C LEU A 793 10.51 -16.55 8.45
N LYS A 794 11.64 -15.86 8.34
CA LYS A 794 12.96 -16.50 8.47
C LYS A 794 13.40 -16.76 9.92
N ASN A 795 12.89 -15.98 10.88
CA ASN A 795 13.42 -15.93 12.24
C ASN A 795 12.43 -16.41 13.31
N GLU A 796 11.13 -16.35 13.05
CA GLU A 796 10.07 -16.71 14.00
C GLU A 796 9.54 -18.14 13.77
N ALA A 797 8.88 -18.71 14.77
CA ALA A 797 8.36 -20.07 14.73
C ALA A 797 7.00 -20.12 14.02
N TRP A 798 6.92 -20.94 12.97
CA TRP A 798 5.68 -21.20 12.20
C TRP A 798 5.76 -22.50 11.39
N CYS A 799 6.96 -23.08 11.22
CA CYS A 799 7.10 -24.32 10.48
C CYS A 799 6.75 -25.50 11.38
N LEU A 800 5.82 -26.33 10.94
CA LEU A 800 5.54 -27.62 11.55
C LEU A 800 6.67 -28.59 11.21
N GLY A 801 7.27 -29.22 12.22
CA GLY A 801 8.21 -30.33 12.08
C GLY A 801 7.82 -31.52 12.97
N TYR A 802 8.31 -32.71 12.63
CA TYR A 802 8.11 -33.92 13.43
C TYR A 802 9.43 -34.62 13.74
N GLN A 803 9.46 -35.30 14.88
CA GLN A 803 10.56 -36.17 15.30
C GLN A 803 10.02 -37.56 15.66
N THR A 804 10.67 -38.61 15.18
CA THR A 804 10.27 -40.00 15.46
C THR A 804 10.89 -40.47 16.77
N VAL A 805 10.07 -40.95 17.71
CA VAL A 805 10.50 -41.47 19.01
C VAL A 805 9.95 -42.88 19.21
N GLU A 806 10.79 -43.78 19.72
CA GLU A 806 10.41 -45.15 20.06
C GLU A 806 9.85 -45.23 21.48
N ARG A 807 8.65 -45.80 21.61
CA ARG A 807 8.00 -45.97 22.92
C ARG A 807 8.48 -47.27 23.55
N ARG A 808 9.08 -47.18 24.75
CA ARG A 808 9.71 -48.30 25.50
C ARG A 808 8.80 -49.52 25.76
N SER A 809 7.49 -49.40 25.57
CA SER A 809 6.53 -50.45 25.94
C SER A 809 6.15 -51.41 24.81
N ASN A 810 6.19 -51.01 23.52
CA ASN A 810 5.59 -51.80 22.42
C ASN A 810 6.35 -51.80 21.07
N ASN A 811 7.58 -51.24 20.96
CA ASN A 811 8.27 -51.02 19.68
C ASN A 811 7.48 -50.20 18.63
N GLU A 812 6.40 -49.51 19.03
CA GLU A 812 5.67 -48.59 18.16
C GLU A 812 6.42 -47.26 18.02
N LYS A 813 6.68 -46.86 16.77
CA LYS A 813 7.28 -45.57 16.41
C LYS A 813 6.21 -44.48 16.47
N GLN A 814 6.37 -43.50 17.36
CA GLN A 814 5.46 -42.37 17.51
C GLN A 814 6.10 -41.08 16.98
N ARG A 815 5.37 -40.32 16.16
CA ARG A 815 5.79 -38.99 15.70
C ARG A 815 5.38 -37.94 16.71
N ILE A 816 6.34 -37.15 17.19
CA ILE A 816 6.11 -35.97 18.03
C ILE A 816 6.22 -34.74 17.14
N PHE A 817 5.16 -33.93 17.10
CA PHE A 817 5.10 -32.71 16.28
C PHE A 817 5.46 -31.48 17.11
N LYS A 818 6.17 -30.53 16.48
CA LYS A 818 6.56 -29.26 17.09
C LYS A 818 6.54 -28.15 16.04
N VAL A 819 6.09 -26.95 16.42
CA VAL A 819 6.21 -25.74 15.59
C VAL A 819 7.49 -25.02 15.96
N VAL A 820 8.36 -24.76 14.98
CA VAL A 820 9.69 -24.19 15.16
C VAL A 820 10.03 -23.19 14.04
N ALA A 821 11.14 -22.48 14.18
CA ALA A 821 11.67 -21.63 13.11
C ALA A 821 12.20 -22.51 11.95
N PRO A 822 12.22 -22.01 10.69
CA PRO A 822 12.73 -22.78 9.56
C PRO A 822 14.15 -23.32 9.74
N THR A 823 15.01 -22.56 10.45
CA THR A 823 16.41 -22.92 10.73
C THR A 823 16.57 -24.13 11.66
N GLU A 824 15.51 -24.56 12.34
CA GLU A 824 15.51 -25.75 13.20
C GLU A 824 14.98 -27.00 12.50
N ILE A 825 14.52 -26.88 11.24
CA ILE A 825 14.01 -28.00 10.44
C ILE A 825 15.08 -28.46 9.43
N TYR A 826 15.19 -29.77 9.30
CA TYR A 826 16.12 -30.43 8.38
C TYR A 826 15.34 -31.17 7.30
N LEU A 827 15.73 -30.96 6.04
CA LEU A 827 15.12 -31.59 4.87
C LEU A 827 15.77 -32.95 4.64
N ASP A 828 14.95 -34.00 4.48
CA ASP A 828 15.42 -35.39 4.33
C ASP A 828 15.91 -35.66 2.89
N ASP A 829 17.23 -35.67 2.71
CA ASP A 829 17.93 -36.14 1.50
C ASP A 829 18.79 -37.40 1.75
N ASP A 830 18.91 -37.82 3.01
CA ASP A 830 19.59 -39.05 3.43
C ASP A 830 18.74 -39.72 4.52
N HIS A 831 17.85 -40.59 4.07
CA HIS A 831 16.84 -41.22 4.93
C HIS A 831 17.47 -42.06 6.05
N GLN A 832 18.63 -42.67 5.79
CA GLN A 832 19.34 -43.45 6.78
C GLN A 832 19.89 -42.54 7.88
N CYS A 833 20.53 -41.42 7.51
CA CYS A 833 20.93 -40.40 8.48
C CYS A 833 19.74 -39.82 9.25
N ALA A 834 18.57 -39.68 8.61
CA ALA A 834 17.36 -39.19 9.27
C ALA A 834 16.84 -40.17 10.33
N ILE A 835 16.94 -41.48 10.08
CA ILE A 835 16.61 -42.54 11.05
C ILE A 835 17.60 -42.52 12.23
N ASP A 836 18.89 -42.43 11.95
CA ASP A 836 19.97 -42.56 12.94
C ASP A 836 20.08 -41.33 13.85
N LEU A 837 19.96 -40.12 13.27
CA LEU A 837 20.13 -38.85 13.98
C LEU A 837 18.83 -38.30 14.55
N ARG A 838 17.68 -38.74 14.03
CA ARG A 838 16.32 -38.32 14.41
C ARG A 838 16.18 -36.79 14.49
N PRO A 839 16.50 -36.02 13.44
CA PRO A 839 16.31 -34.57 13.41
C PRO A 839 14.81 -34.20 13.37
N LEU A 840 14.50 -32.91 13.48
CA LEU A 840 13.15 -32.39 13.20
C LEU A 840 12.96 -32.31 11.68
N LEU A 841 12.09 -33.15 11.14
CA LEU A 841 11.79 -33.24 9.70
C LEU A 841 10.49 -32.49 9.36
N PRO A 842 10.35 -31.93 8.15
CA PRO A 842 9.07 -31.40 7.69
C PRO A 842 8.04 -32.53 7.49
N PRO A 843 6.72 -32.25 7.54
CA PRO A 843 5.69 -33.19 7.11
C PRO A 843 5.96 -33.69 5.68
N ASP A 844 5.55 -34.92 5.39
CA ASP A 844 5.86 -35.65 4.16
C ASP A 844 5.11 -35.09 2.91
N GLU A 845 5.37 -33.82 2.56
CA GLU A 845 4.79 -33.09 1.43
C GLU A 845 5.86 -32.32 0.63
N PRO A 846 5.95 -32.52 -0.70
CA PRO A 846 7.00 -31.91 -1.51
C PRO A 846 6.88 -30.38 -1.61
N GLU A 847 5.65 -29.85 -1.53
CA GLU A 847 5.41 -28.41 -1.53
C GLU A 847 5.99 -27.72 -0.29
N LEU A 848 5.90 -28.38 0.88
CA LEU A 848 6.42 -27.86 2.14
C LEU A 848 7.95 -27.90 2.18
N THR A 849 8.57 -28.91 1.57
CA THR A 849 10.04 -29.02 1.46
C THR A 849 10.62 -27.80 0.75
N LYS A 850 10.06 -27.43 -0.41
CA LYS A 850 10.48 -26.22 -1.16
C LYS A 850 10.20 -24.92 -0.41
N LEU A 851 9.06 -24.86 0.28
CA LEU A 851 8.70 -23.70 1.09
C LEU A 851 9.71 -23.49 2.22
N TYR A 852 10.03 -24.54 2.97
CA TYR A 852 10.94 -24.48 4.10
C TYR A 852 12.38 -24.19 3.67
N GLU A 853 12.84 -24.79 2.56
CA GLU A 853 14.14 -24.47 1.93
C GLU A 853 14.26 -22.97 1.63
N LYS A 854 13.23 -22.36 1.02
CA LYS A 854 13.21 -20.92 0.67
C LYS A 854 13.36 -20.01 1.90
N PHE A 855 12.90 -20.44 3.07
CA PHE A 855 12.94 -19.67 4.32
C PHE A 855 14.07 -20.06 5.27
N GLY A 856 14.93 -21.01 4.91
CA GLY A 856 16.20 -21.27 5.62
C GLY A 856 16.33 -22.63 6.29
N ALA A 857 15.45 -23.60 5.99
CA ALA A 857 15.68 -25.00 6.36
C ALA A 857 16.90 -25.56 5.61
N GLN A 858 17.64 -26.45 6.28
CA GLN A 858 18.90 -27.00 5.76
C GLN A 858 18.72 -28.46 5.34
N TRP A 859 19.41 -28.88 4.28
CA TRP A 859 19.45 -30.29 3.88
C TRP A 859 20.26 -31.11 4.89
N LEU A 860 19.79 -32.30 5.23
CA LEU A 860 20.41 -33.13 6.26
C LEU A 860 21.85 -33.50 5.89
N SER A 861 22.12 -33.85 4.63
CA SER A 861 23.47 -34.18 4.14
C SER A 861 24.49 -33.04 4.29
N GLU A 862 24.05 -31.77 4.29
CA GLU A 862 24.94 -30.61 4.48
C GLU A 862 25.32 -30.41 5.95
N CYS A 863 24.45 -30.87 6.85
CA CYS A 863 24.59 -30.69 8.30
C CYS A 863 25.24 -31.90 8.99
N VAL A 864 25.33 -33.04 8.29
CA VAL A 864 25.84 -34.30 8.82
C VAL A 864 27.22 -34.59 8.24
N LYS A 865 28.21 -34.70 9.12
CA LYS A 865 29.55 -35.14 8.73
C LYS A 865 29.68 -36.64 9.00
N ARG A 866 29.77 -37.45 7.94
CA ARG A 866 30.05 -38.88 8.00
C ARG A 866 31.56 -39.14 7.96
N THR A 867 32.08 -39.86 8.94
CA THR A 867 33.48 -40.28 9.00
C THR A 867 33.53 -41.80 9.19
N LEU A 868 34.13 -42.49 8.24
CA LEU A 868 34.38 -43.93 8.31
C LEU A 868 35.76 -44.16 8.94
N VAL A 869 35.82 -44.97 9.99
CA VAL A 869 37.04 -45.32 10.72
C VAL A 869 37.26 -46.81 10.61
N HIS A 870 38.39 -47.23 10.04
CA HIS A 870 38.73 -48.65 9.96
C HIS A 870 39.21 -49.19 11.32
N LYS A 871 38.91 -50.45 11.61
CA LYS A 871 39.33 -51.19 12.80
C LYS A 871 40.27 -52.33 12.43
N GLY A 872 41.31 -52.53 13.25
CA GLY A 872 42.22 -53.66 13.11
C GLY A 872 43.46 -53.38 12.26
N LYS A 873 44.18 -54.45 11.89
CA LYS A 873 45.45 -54.34 11.14
C LYS A 873 45.18 -54.19 9.64
N VAL A 874 45.82 -53.19 9.02
CA VAL A 874 45.78 -52.96 7.58
C VAL A 874 46.66 -54.01 6.88
N ALA A 875 46.09 -54.81 5.98
CA ALA A 875 46.80 -55.83 5.21
C ALA A 875 46.67 -55.59 3.70
N THR A 876 47.73 -55.89 2.94
CA THR A 876 47.69 -55.96 1.48
C THR A 876 47.31 -57.36 1.04
N SER A 877 46.32 -57.50 0.16
CA SER A 877 45.90 -58.80 -0.37
C SER A 877 45.80 -58.82 -1.90
N ASP A 878 45.92 -60.01 -2.49
CA ASP A 878 45.84 -60.20 -3.94
C ASP A 878 44.49 -59.76 -4.50
N ARG A 879 43.41 -59.95 -3.73
CA ARG A 879 42.07 -59.46 -4.08
C ARG A 879 42.00 -57.93 -4.07
N GLY A 880 42.64 -57.28 -3.10
CA GLY A 880 42.77 -55.82 -3.06
C GLY A 880 43.56 -55.26 -4.24
N ASN A 881 44.67 -55.90 -4.61
CA ASN A 881 45.48 -55.51 -5.78
C ASN A 881 44.69 -55.66 -7.08
N LYS A 882 43.93 -56.76 -7.26
CA LYS A 882 43.06 -56.94 -8.44
C LYS A 882 41.97 -55.87 -8.52
N LEU A 883 41.38 -55.48 -7.39
CA LEU A 883 40.38 -54.42 -7.34
C LEU A 883 40.98 -53.05 -7.67
N ARG A 884 42.18 -52.74 -7.15
CA ARG A 884 42.93 -51.53 -7.51
C ARG A 884 43.15 -51.48 -9.03
N ASP A 885 43.64 -52.57 -9.61
CA ASP A 885 43.97 -52.63 -11.04
C ASP A 885 42.70 -52.49 -11.89
N LEU A 886 41.57 -53.07 -11.46
CA LEU A 886 40.27 -52.91 -12.10
C LEU A 886 39.79 -51.45 -12.09
N ILE A 887 39.87 -50.78 -10.93
CA ILE A 887 39.47 -49.38 -10.77
C ILE A 887 40.37 -48.48 -11.62
N GLN A 888 41.69 -48.69 -11.60
CA GLN A 888 42.65 -47.92 -12.39
C GLN A 888 42.45 -48.13 -13.91
N TYR A 889 42.25 -49.37 -14.33
CA TYR A 889 42.02 -49.72 -15.73
C TYR A 889 40.75 -49.08 -16.30
N ARG A 890 39.70 -48.94 -15.47
CA ARG A 890 38.41 -48.35 -15.88
C ARG A 890 38.26 -46.88 -15.49
N LEU A 891 39.20 -46.26 -14.78
CA LEU A 891 39.03 -44.95 -14.14
C LEU A 891 38.49 -43.87 -15.09
N ASP A 892 39.03 -43.82 -16.31
CA ASP A 892 38.66 -42.85 -17.34
C ASP A 892 37.20 -42.95 -17.82
N MET A 893 36.59 -44.14 -17.70
CA MET A 893 35.21 -44.36 -18.13
C MET A 893 34.20 -44.21 -16.98
N LEU A 894 34.63 -44.37 -15.73
CA LEU A 894 33.74 -44.35 -14.56
C LEU A 894 32.98 -43.03 -14.46
N PHE A 895 33.68 -41.92 -14.71
CA PHE A 895 33.19 -40.55 -14.48
C PHE A 895 32.71 -39.81 -15.74
N VAL A 896 32.39 -40.56 -16.80
CA VAL A 896 31.98 -40.03 -18.11
C VAL A 896 30.57 -40.51 -18.46
N ASN A 897 29.68 -39.66 -18.95
CA ASN A 897 28.32 -40.07 -19.35
C ASN A 897 28.34 -41.00 -20.59
N ASN A 898 27.18 -41.55 -20.98
CA ASN A 898 27.06 -42.42 -22.16
C ASN A 898 27.32 -41.69 -23.49
N ARG A 899 27.59 -40.38 -23.48
CA ARG A 899 27.96 -39.59 -24.66
C ARG A 899 29.47 -39.32 -24.76
N GLY A 900 30.24 -39.74 -23.76
CA GLY A 900 31.68 -39.47 -23.70
C GLY A 900 32.05 -38.13 -23.07
N GLU A 901 31.10 -37.44 -22.44
CA GLU A 901 31.33 -36.17 -21.75
C GLU A 901 31.55 -36.40 -20.24
N LYS A 902 32.42 -35.61 -19.60
CA LYS A 902 32.62 -35.69 -18.15
C LYS A 902 31.29 -35.43 -17.41
N MET A 903 31.04 -36.18 -16.33
CA MET A 903 29.86 -35.95 -15.48
C MET A 903 29.90 -34.55 -14.83
N GLU A 904 28.73 -33.93 -14.63
CA GLU A 904 28.63 -32.61 -14.01
C GLU A 904 29.10 -32.62 -12.54
N ASN A 905 29.70 -31.50 -12.07
CA ASN A 905 30.20 -31.32 -10.70
C ASN A 905 31.35 -32.26 -10.26
N LEU A 906 32.11 -32.78 -11.23
CA LEU A 906 33.30 -33.60 -11.02
C LEU A 906 34.50 -32.77 -10.52
N ASP A 907 35.17 -33.18 -9.43
CA ASP A 907 36.44 -32.60 -9.02
C ASP A 907 37.61 -33.30 -9.72
N GLU A 908 38.13 -32.68 -10.78
CA GLU A 908 39.23 -33.25 -11.59
C GLU A 908 40.48 -33.52 -10.76
N LYS A 909 40.76 -32.71 -9.72
CA LYS A 909 41.91 -32.94 -8.85
C LYS A 909 41.77 -34.25 -8.08
N HIS A 910 40.55 -34.58 -7.63
CA HIS A 910 40.29 -35.81 -6.91
C HIS A 910 40.33 -37.04 -7.84
N VAL A 911 39.91 -36.89 -9.10
CA VAL A 911 40.11 -37.92 -10.13
C VAL A 911 41.60 -38.18 -10.39
N ASP A 912 42.41 -37.11 -10.49
CA ASP A 912 43.86 -37.24 -10.65
C ASP A 912 44.53 -37.87 -9.42
N MET A 913 44.04 -37.58 -8.21
CA MET A 913 44.50 -38.26 -6.99
C MET A 913 44.20 -39.76 -7.01
N LEU A 914 43.02 -40.17 -7.49
CA LEU A 914 42.71 -41.60 -7.69
C LEU A 914 43.64 -42.24 -8.73
N ARG A 915 44.00 -41.49 -9.79
CA ARG A 915 44.90 -41.97 -10.85
C ARG A 915 46.32 -42.20 -10.33
N MET A 916 46.85 -41.30 -9.51
CA MET A 916 48.25 -41.33 -9.08
C MET A 916 48.49 -42.10 -7.77
N ASN A 917 47.54 -42.08 -6.83
CA ASN A 917 47.80 -42.42 -5.43
C ASN A 917 46.82 -43.44 -4.80
N LEU A 918 46.00 -44.14 -5.59
CA LEU A 918 45.04 -45.13 -5.08
C LEU A 918 45.74 -46.43 -4.61
N SER A 919 45.59 -46.74 -3.32
CA SER A 919 45.96 -48.02 -2.71
C SER A 919 44.73 -48.71 -2.13
N VAL A 920 44.65 -50.04 -2.22
CA VAL A 920 43.51 -50.82 -1.71
C VAL A 920 44.00 -51.77 -0.63
N TYR A 921 43.37 -51.72 0.55
CA TYR A 921 43.77 -52.50 1.73
C TYR A 921 42.60 -53.26 2.35
N GLU A 922 42.93 -54.35 3.04
CA GLU A 922 41.99 -55.21 3.74
C GLU A 922 42.07 -54.94 5.26
N VAL A 923 40.91 -54.83 5.91
CA VAL A 923 40.78 -54.49 7.35
C VAL A 923 39.80 -55.42 8.08
N ASP A 924 39.94 -55.51 9.41
CA ASP A 924 39.13 -56.42 10.25
C ASP A 924 37.67 -55.93 10.40
N GLY A 925 37.42 -54.62 10.29
CA GLY A 925 36.09 -54.03 10.28
C GLY A 925 36.12 -52.54 9.96
N ILE A 926 34.96 -51.97 9.62
CA ILE A 926 34.79 -50.53 9.35
C ILE A 926 33.71 -50.01 10.29
N GLN A 927 33.89 -48.84 10.87
CA GLN A 927 32.90 -48.21 11.75
C GLN A 927 32.51 -46.83 11.20
N CYS A 928 31.21 -46.56 11.17
CA CYS A 928 30.69 -45.26 10.73
C CYS A 928 30.42 -44.36 11.95
N GLN A 929 30.93 -43.13 11.91
CA GLN A 929 30.62 -42.07 12.86
C GLN A 929 29.88 -40.94 12.12
N LEU A 930 28.72 -40.53 12.66
CA LEU A 930 27.92 -39.42 12.15
C LEU A 930 28.00 -38.26 13.14
N THR A 931 28.49 -37.10 12.69
CA THR A 931 28.51 -35.86 13.48
C THR A 931 27.39 -34.94 13.03
N PHE A 932 26.48 -34.59 13.93
CA PHE A 932 25.34 -33.70 13.69
C PHE A 932 25.10 -32.80 14.91
N GLN A 933 24.92 -31.49 14.71
CA GLN A 933 24.70 -30.52 15.80
C GLN A 933 25.73 -30.63 16.96
N LYS A 934 27.03 -30.82 16.63
CA LYS A 934 28.14 -31.05 17.58
C LYS A 934 28.05 -32.34 18.41
N LYS A 935 27.10 -33.23 18.12
CA LYS A 935 26.99 -34.57 18.68
C LYS A 935 27.54 -35.57 17.68
N THR A 936 28.37 -36.50 18.14
CA THR A 936 28.89 -37.59 17.32
C THR A 936 28.24 -38.89 17.78
N ILE A 937 27.51 -39.55 16.89
CA ILE A 937 26.94 -40.87 17.12
C ILE A 937 27.80 -41.88 16.37
N THR A 938 28.11 -42.99 17.03
CA THR A 938 28.85 -44.10 16.42
C THR A 938 27.87 -45.22 16.14
N LEU A 939 27.82 -45.70 14.89
CA LEU A 939 26.94 -46.79 14.49
C LEU A 939 27.60 -48.15 14.84
N ASP A 940 26.81 -49.10 15.33
CA ASP A 940 27.28 -50.45 15.68
C ASP A 940 27.48 -51.33 14.43
N SER A 941 28.42 -52.26 14.52
CA SER A 941 29.15 -52.86 13.41
C SER A 941 28.39 -53.87 12.52
N THR A 942 27.07 -53.99 12.63
CA THR A 942 26.29 -54.95 11.84
C THR A 942 25.83 -54.40 10.48
N ASP A 943 25.69 -53.07 10.36
CA ASP A 943 25.26 -52.38 9.12
C ASP A 943 26.36 -51.47 8.53
N SER A 944 27.62 -51.75 8.89
CA SER A 944 28.74 -50.92 8.46
C SER A 944 29.11 -51.18 7.01
N SER A 945 29.16 -50.11 6.20
CA SER A 945 29.60 -50.14 4.79
C SER A 945 30.80 -51.07 4.59
N SER A 946 30.70 -51.88 3.53
CA SER A 946 31.66 -52.93 3.19
C SER A 946 33.05 -52.37 2.80
N CYS A 947 33.10 -51.08 2.47
CA CYS A 947 34.31 -50.33 2.18
C CYS A 947 34.30 -48.90 2.76
N ALA A 948 35.48 -48.29 2.82
CA ALA A 948 35.69 -46.91 3.27
C ALA A 948 36.86 -46.31 2.50
N LEU A 949 36.75 -45.05 2.09
CA LEU A 949 37.84 -44.33 1.44
C LEU A 949 38.41 -43.24 2.34
N GLU A 950 39.70 -43.30 2.59
CA GLU A 950 40.45 -42.30 3.35
C GLU A 950 41.39 -41.51 2.42
N ASN A 951 41.48 -40.21 2.67
CA ASN A 951 42.37 -39.32 1.95
C ASN A 951 43.28 -38.58 2.94
N ASP A 952 44.58 -38.83 2.84
CA ASP A 952 45.63 -38.05 3.49
C ASP A 952 46.38 -37.23 2.43
N LYS A 953 47.06 -36.14 2.82
CA LYS A 953 47.54 -35.04 1.96
C LYS A 953 48.27 -35.43 0.66
N ASN A 954 48.74 -36.68 0.51
CA ASN A 954 49.31 -37.24 -0.72
C ASN A 954 48.94 -38.72 -1.00
N LYS A 955 47.94 -39.33 -0.34
CA LYS A 955 47.58 -40.76 -0.51
C LYS A 955 46.07 -40.99 -0.42
N VAL A 956 45.52 -41.79 -1.34
CA VAL A 956 44.12 -42.23 -1.31
C VAL A 956 44.09 -43.73 -1.00
N ALA A 957 43.50 -44.10 0.13
CA ALA A 957 43.42 -45.49 0.58
C ALA A 957 41.95 -45.96 0.60
N LEU A 958 41.65 -47.01 -0.16
CA LEU A 958 40.35 -47.69 -0.11
C LEU A 958 40.48 -48.94 0.76
N TYR A 959 39.72 -49.01 1.84
CA TYR A 959 39.66 -50.15 2.74
C TYR A 959 38.43 -50.99 2.47
N PHE A 960 38.54 -52.32 2.55
CA PHE A 960 37.40 -53.24 2.52
C PHE A 960 37.50 -54.29 3.63
N GLN A 961 36.35 -54.80 4.09
CA GLN A 961 36.32 -55.76 5.20
C GLN A 961 36.76 -57.18 4.76
N LYS A 962 37.59 -57.82 5.59
CA LYS A 962 38.10 -59.18 5.40
C LYS A 962 37.03 -60.26 5.24
N GLN A 963 35.85 -60.07 5.83
CA GLN A 963 34.78 -61.08 5.88
C GLN A 963 33.97 -61.20 4.58
N ILE A 964 34.14 -60.26 3.66
CA ILE A 964 33.37 -60.19 2.42
C ILE A 964 33.91 -61.21 1.40
N ARG A 965 33.01 -62.01 0.79
CA ARG A 965 33.38 -62.98 -0.27
C ARG A 965 33.45 -62.35 -1.65
N GLU A 966 32.50 -61.46 -1.97
CA GLU A 966 32.39 -60.75 -3.26
C GLU A 966 32.30 -59.25 -3.02
N PHE A 967 32.95 -58.44 -3.86
CA PHE A 967 32.92 -56.99 -3.70
C PHE A 967 31.53 -56.43 -3.98
N ASP A 968 31.01 -55.63 -3.05
CA ASP A 968 29.84 -54.81 -3.30
C ASP A 968 30.26 -53.55 -4.07
N TYR A 969 30.02 -53.57 -5.38
CA TYR A 969 30.36 -52.46 -6.26
C TYR A 969 29.52 -51.20 -6.00
N ILE A 970 28.36 -51.30 -5.32
CA ILE A 970 27.54 -50.14 -4.94
C ILE A 970 28.22 -49.38 -3.81
N ASP A 971 28.72 -50.08 -2.79
CA ASP A 971 29.47 -49.47 -1.70
C ASP A 971 30.77 -48.83 -2.21
N ILE A 972 31.51 -49.55 -3.08
CA ILE A 972 32.75 -49.02 -3.70
C ILE A 972 32.44 -47.79 -4.56
N ALA A 973 31.39 -47.85 -5.38
CA ALA A 973 30.95 -46.72 -6.19
C ALA A 973 30.52 -45.52 -5.32
N SER A 974 29.86 -45.78 -4.19
CA SER A 974 29.43 -44.75 -3.25
C SER A 974 30.62 -44.00 -2.64
N GLU A 975 31.66 -44.72 -2.22
CA GLU A 975 32.87 -44.11 -1.67
C GLU A 975 33.69 -43.36 -2.72
N LEU A 976 33.82 -43.92 -3.94
CA LEU A 976 34.46 -43.22 -5.06
C LEU A 976 33.69 -41.96 -5.47
N ALA A 977 32.35 -42.03 -5.52
CA ALA A 977 31.51 -40.90 -5.88
C ALA A 977 31.54 -39.79 -4.81
N ARG A 978 31.54 -40.14 -3.51
CA ARG A 978 31.71 -39.16 -2.41
C ARG A 978 33.09 -38.51 -2.41
N PHE A 979 34.12 -39.23 -2.83
CA PHE A 979 35.45 -38.67 -2.96
C PHE A 979 35.53 -37.65 -4.11
N VAL A 980 34.94 -37.97 -5.26
CA VAL A 980 35.12 -37.19 -6.49
C VAL A 980 34.07 -36.08 -6.68
N PHE A 981 32.84 -36.27 -6.18
CA PHE A 981 31.76 -35.31 -6.31
C PHE A 981 31.46 -34.64 -4.97
N LYS A 982 31.18 -33.33 -4.98
CA LYS A 982 30.71 -32.62 -3.78
C LYS A 982 29.35 -33.12 -3.28
N LYS A 983 28.49 -33.57 -4.19
CA LYS A 983 27.17 -34.17 -3.92
C LYS A 983 26.89 -35.26 -4.98
N PRO A 984 27.24 -36.53 -4.72
CA PRO A 984 26.95 -37.60 -5.67
C PRO A 984 25.46 -37.89 -5.70
N LEU A 985 24.85 -37.86 -6.89
CA LEU A 985 23.48 -38.34 -7.10
C LEU A 985 23.46 -39.86 -7.08
N ASP A 986 22.38 -40.48 -6.61
CA ASP A 986 22.23 -41.95 -6.65
C ASP A 986 22.36 -42.51 -8.07
N THR A 987 21.89 -41.76 -9.07
CA THR A 987 22.06 -42.10 -10.49
C THR A 987 23.53 -42.19 -10.89
N VAL A 988 24.39 -41.35 -10.32
CA VAL A 988 25.84 -41.37 -10.54
C VAL A 988 26.48 -42.56 -9.84
N VAL A 989 26.07 -42.85 -8.60
CA VAL A 989 26.55 -44.02 -7.84
C VAL A 989 26.20 -45.32 -8.57
N HIS A 990 24.94 -45.48 -9.01
CA HIS A 990 24.52 -46.65 -9.78
C HIS A 990 25.22 -46.76 -11.13
N ALA A 991 25.45 -45.64 -11.83
CA ALA A 991 26.19 -45.64 -13.09
C ALA A 991 27.65 -46.05 -12.91
N ILE A 992 28.31 -45.59 -11.84
CA ILE A 992 29.70 -45.99 -11.52
C ILE A 992 29.73 -47.48 -11.13
N SER A 993 28.78 -47.93 -10.32
CA SER A 993 28.65 -49.34 -9.93
C SER A 993 28.45 -50.25 -11.15
N ASP A 994 27.51 -49.91 -12.07
CA ASP A 994 27.28 -50.66 -13.31
C ASP A 994 28.55 -50.71 -14.17
N LYS A 995 29.28 -49.60 -14.30
CA LYS A 995 30.53 -49.58 -15.08
C LYS A 995 31.68 -50.37 -14.46
N LEU A 996 31.69 -50.53 -13.13
CA LEU A 996 32.66 -51.39 -12.44
C LEU A 996 32.29 -52.87 -12.59
N ALA A 997 31.01 -53.20 -12.45
CA ALA A 997 30.52 -54.58 -12.45
C ALA A 997 30.34 -55.18 -13.86
N SER A 998 29.87 -54.39 -14.84
CA SER A 998 29.47 -54.92 -16.15
C SER A 998 30.66 -55.24 -17.08
N PRO A 999 30.55 -56.25 -17.97
CA PRO A 999 31.54 -56.51 -19.02
C PRO A 999 31.65 -55.36 -20.03
N LEU A 1000 32.85 -55.14 -20.59
CA LEU A 1000 33.11 -54.04 -21.54
C LEU A 1000 32.23 -54.13 -22.80
N GLU A 1001 31.93 -55.32 -23.28
CA GLU A 1001 31.07 -55.54 -24.47
C GLU A 1001 29.62 -55.12 -24.22
N THR A 1002 29.10 -55.37 -23.02
CA THR A 1002 27.77 -54.93 -22.58
C THR A 1002 27.72 -53.40 -22.50
N LEU A 1003 28.78 -52.79 -21.97
CA LEU A 1003 28.89 -51.33 -21.86
C LEU A 1003 28.99 -50.66 -23.24
N LYS A 1004 29.68 -51.29 -24.21
CA LYS A 1004 29.71 -50.82 -25.61
C LYS A 1004 28.33 -50.79 -26.25
N ARG A 1005 27.52 -51.84 -26.08
CA ARG A 1005 26.14 -51.91 -26.60
C ARG A 1005 25.24 -50.85 -25.98
N ARG A 1006 25.50 -50.44 -24.74
CA ARG A 1006 24.80 -49.36 -24.01
C ARG A 1006 25.31 -47.95 -24.34
N GLY A 1007 26.24 -47.82 -25.28
CA GLY A 1007 26.77 -46.52 -25.75
C GLY A 1007 27.92 -45.94 -24.92
N VAL A 1008 28.47 -46.68 -23.93
CA VAL A 1008 29.63 -46.20 -23.15
C VAL A 1008 30.90 -46.27 -24.00
N PRO A 1009 31.74 -45.21 -24.05
CA PRO A 1009 32.94 -45.18 -24.88
C PRO A 1009 34.05 -46.08 -24.31
N VAL A 1010 34.04 -47.36 -24.68
CA VAL A 1010 34.99 -48.39 -24.21
C VAL A 1010 36.00 -48.82 -25.28
N ASP A 1011 35.99 -48.22 -26.47
CA ASP A 1011 36.77 -48.69 -27.63
C ASP A 1011 38.28 -48.72 -27.38
N ARG A 1012 38.83 -47.76 -26.64
CA ARG A 1012 40.25 -47.73 -26.24
C ARG A 1012 40.62 -48.89 -25.31
N LEU A 1013 39.71 -49.27 -24.40
CA LEU A 1013 39.91 -50.38 -23.47
C LEU A 1013 39.75 -51.72 -24.18
N LEU A 1014 38.79 -51.85 -25.11
CA LEU A 1014 38.62 -53.07 -25.91
C LEU A 1014 39.81 -53.31 -26.86
N GLN A 1015 40.41 -52.26 -27.44
CA GLN A 1015 41.64 -52.40 -28.23
C GLN A 1015 42.82 -52.88 -27.37
N HIS A 1016 42.95 -52.35 -26.15
CA HIS A 1016 43.98 -52.79 -25.21
C HIS A 1016 43.76 -54.25 -24.78
N GLN A 1017 42.51 -54.66 -24.53
CA GLN A 1017 42.14 -56.03 -24.22
C GLN A 1017 42.34 -56.98 -25.40
N GLN A 1018 42.05 -56.55 -26.63
CA GLN A 1018 42.31 -57.34 -27.85
C GLN A 1018 43.80 -57.53 -28.11
N GLN A 1019 44.65 -56.54 -27.80
CA GLN A 1019 46.11 -56.66 -27.87
C GLN A 1019 46.68 -57.58 -26.78
N GLN A 1020 46.13 -57.53 -25.56
CA GLN A 1020 46.48 -58.46 -24.49
C GLN A 1020 46.01 -59.89 -24.77
N ASN A 1021 44.79 -60.05 -25.31
CA ASN A 1021 44.27 -61.34 -25.74
C ASN A 1021 45.05 -61.87 -26.95
N HIS A 1022 45.38 -61.05 -27.96
CA HIS A 1022 46.25 -61.49 -29.08
C HIS A 1022 47.65 -61.95 -28.62
N ARG A 1023 48.18 -61.40 -27.52
CA ARG A 1023 49.41 -61.93 -26.88
C ARG A 1023 49.20 -63.28 -26.20
N SER A 1024 48.02 -63.55 -25.67
CA SER A 1024 47.65 -64.81 -25.01
C SER A 1024 47.16 -65.89 -25.99
N THR A 1025 46.59 -65.55 -27.15
CA THR A 1025 46.00 -66.48 -28.13
C THR A 1025 47.01 -67.03 -29.16
N VAL A 1026 48.30 -66.64 -29.10
CA VAL A 1026 49.38 -67.29 -29.89
C VAL A 1026 49.85 -68.61 -29.27
N GLN A 1027 49.36 -68.98 -28.08
CA GLN A 1027 49.54 -70.32 -27.52
C GLN A 1027 48.19 -71.04 -27.46
N MET A 1028 48.09 -72.13 -28.22
CA MET A 1028 47.04 -73.17 -28.23
C MET A 1028 45.87 -73.00 -29.22
N ILE A 1029 46.00 -73.67 -30.37
CA ILE A 1029 44.93 -74.09 -31.27
C ILE A 1029 44.90 -75.63 -31.25
N GLU A 1030 43.77 -76.25 -30.91
CA GLU A 1030 43.09 -77.33 -31.68
C GLU A 1030 41.84 -77.86 -30.95
N PRO A 1031 40.87 -78.47 -31.68
CA PRO A 1031 39.41 -78.33 -31.46
C PRO A 1031 38.76 -79.58 -30.86
N GLN A 1032 37.46 -79.53 -30.46
CA GLN A 1032 36.41 -80.58 -30.56
C GLN A 1032 35.12 -80.15 -29.80
N THR A 1033 34.00 -79.93 -30.50
CA THR A 1033 32.72 -80.72 -30.53
C THR A 1033 31.65 -80.38 -29.46
N GLN A 1034 30.43 -80.06 -29.92
CA GLN A 1034 29.19 -79.85 -29.15
C GLN A 1034 28.73 -81.17 -28.46
N PRO A 1035 27.83 -81.15 -27.43
CA PRO A 1035 26.38 -80.97 -27.66
C PRO A 1035 25.59 -80.20 -26.58
N ASN A 1036 24.40 -79.75 -26.98
CA ASN A 1036 23.30 -79.30 -26.13
C ASN A 1036 23.04 -80.26 -24.96
N HIS A 1037 22.85 -79.69 -23.76
CA HIS A 1037 22.12 -80.37 -22.68
C HIS A 1037 21.05 -79.44 -22.09
N TYR A 1038 19.81 -79.84 -22.36
CA TYR A 1038 18.68 -79.96 -21.44
C TYR A 1038 18.92 -79.42 -20.02
N TYR A 1039 18.06 -78.52 -19.56
CA TYR A 1039 17.80 -78.38 -18.12
C TYR A 1039 16.37 -78.79 -17.81
N GLN A 1040 16.31 -79.80 -16.94
CA GLN A 1040 15.14 -80.39 -16.33
C GLN A 1040 14.35 -79.37 -15.50
N GLU A 1041 13.03 -79.49 -15.60
CA GLU A 1041 12.06 -78.99 -14.64
C GLU A 1041 12.41 -79.51 -13.23
N SER A 1042 12.71 -78.58 -12.32
CA SER A 1042 12.56 -78.82 -10.90
C SER A 1042 11.14 -78.40 -10.51
N HIS A 1043 10.27 -79.40 -10.33
CA HIS A 1043 9.03 -79.28 -9.59
C HIS A 1043 9.28 -78.60 -8.24
N VAL A 1044 8.65 -77.45 -8.01
CA VAL A 1044 8.37 -76.93 -6.67
C VAL A 1044 6.86 -76.79 -6.55
N GLU A 1045 6.30 -77.41 -5.51
CA GLU A 1045 4.89 -77.46 -5.19
C GLU A 1045 4.31 -76.06 -5.00
N MET A 1046 3.42 -75.67 -5.92
CA MET A 1046 2.56 -74.49 -5.79
C MET A 1046 1.45 -74.76 -4.78
N SER A 1047 1.76 -74.62 -3.49
CA SER A 1047 0.74 -74.44 -2.44
C SER A 1047 0.96 -73.11 -1.70
N GLY A 1048 0.83 -72.00 -2.44
CA GLY A 1048 1.08 -70.65 -1.95
C GLY A 1048 0.10 -69.63 -2.54
N ARG A 1049 -1.17 -69.77 -2.15
CA ARG A 1049 -2.26 -68.77 -2.09
C ARG A 1049 -2.31 -67.63 -3.13
N VAL A 1050 -3.37 -67.69 -3.95
CA VAL A 1050 -4.08 -66.62 -4.68
C VAL A 1050 -4.48 -65.39 -3.80
N GLU A 1051 -4.15 -65.39 -2.50
CA GLU A 1051 -4.39 -64.29 -1.57
C GLU A 1051 -3.35 -63.17 -1.67
N ASP A 1052 -2.13 -63.45 -2.14
CA ASP A 1052 -1.07 -62.44 -2.21
C ASP A 1052 -1.19 -61.51 -3.42
N PHE A 1053 -1.76 -62.00 -4.52
CA PHE A 1053 -2.10 -61.21 -5.71
C PHE A 1053 -3.21 -60.17 -5.46
N ASN A 1054 -4.13 -60.45 -4.52
CA ASN A 1054 -5.26 -59.56 -4.20
C ASN A 1054 -4.88 -58.37 -3.30
N ARG A 1055 -3.75 -58.41 -2.58
CA ARG A 1055 -3.42 -57.41 -1.55
C ARG A 1055 -2.54 -56.26 -2.06
N HIS A 1056 -1.75 -56.49 -3.10
CA HIS A 1056 -0.80 -55.50 -3.62
C HIS A 1056 -1.42 -54.62 -4.72
N GLN A 1057 -2.09 -55.19 -5.74
CA GLN A 1057 -2.72 -54.38 -6.81
C GLN A 1057 -3.89 -53.51 -6.33
N ILE A 1058 -4.76 -54.02 -5.44
CA ILE A 1058 -5.88 -53.21 -4.92
C ILE A 1058 -5.38 -52.01 -4.09
N LYS A 1059 -4.20 -52.11 -3.46
CA LYS A 1059 -3.57 -51.00 -2.72
C LYS A 1059 -2.85 -50.01 -3.62
N ASP A 1060 -2.24 -50.48 -4.69
CA ASP A 1060 -1.51 -49.63 -5.64
C ASP A 1060 -2.46 -48.90 -6.60
N ASP A 1061 -3.56 -49.55 -7.01
CA ASP A 1061 -4.65 -48.91 -7.74
C ASP A 1061 -5.39 -47.91 -6.86
N ALA A 1062 -5.70 -48.24 -5.59
CA ALA A 1062 -6.30 -47.29 -4.67
C ALA A 1062 -5.38 -46.07 -4.41
N LYS A 1063 -4.05 -46.26 -4.43
CA LYS A 1063 -3.06 -45.17 -4.37
C LYS A 1063 -3.09 -44.31 -5.62
N LEU A 1064 -3.08 -44.91 -6.81
CA LEU A 1064 -3.17 -44.22 -8.11
C LEU A 1064 -4.47 -43.41 -8.23
N PHE A 1065 -5.62 -44.00 -7.87
CA PHE A 1065 -6.91 -43.32 -7.85
C PHE A 1065 -6.99 -42.20 -6.80
N SER A 1066 -6.32 -42.35 -5.65
CA SER A 1066 -6.23 -41.29 -4.64
C SER A 1066 -5.36 -40.11 -5.06
N THR A 1067 -4.42 -40.32 -5.98
CA THR A 1067 -3.51 -39.28 -6.51
C THR A 1067 -4.11 -38.58 -7.72
N LEU A 1068 -4.81 -39.30 -8.61
CA LEU A 1068 -5.50 -38.73 -9.77
C LEU A 1068 -6.70 -37.85 -9.37
N ARG A 1069 -7.45 -38.20 -8.31
CA ARG A 1069 -8.52 -37.34 -7.75
C ARG A 1069 -8.04 -35.99 -7.17
N LYS A 1070 -6.73 -35.85 -6.91
CA LYS A 1070 -6.14 -34.66 -6.28
C LYS A 1070 -5.52 -33.67 -7.28
N GLY A 1071 -5.67 -33.90 -8.59
CA GLY A 1071 -5.35 -32.90 -9.62
C GLY A 1071 -3.88 -32.44 -9.70
N ARG A 1072 -2.91 -33.25 -9.27
CA ARG A 1072 -1.47 -32.93 -9.38
C ARG A 1072 -0.91 -33.43 -10.71
N SER A 1073 -0.07 -32.64 -11.38
CA SER A 1073 0.80 -33.12 -12.46
C SER A 1073 1.88 -34.04 -11.86
N PHE A 1074 2.01 -35.25 -12.42
CA PHE A 1074 2.94 -36.25 -11.93
C PHE A 1074 4.35 -35.92 -12.41
N THR A 1075 5.26 -35.61 -11.49
CA THR A 1075 6.70 -35.63 -11.76
C THR A 1075 7.20 -37.05 -11.58
N GLN A 1076 7.81 -37.62 -12.63
CA GLN A 1076 8.62 -38.85 -12.61
C GLN A 1076 9.42 -38.97 -11.31
N THR A 1077 9.05 -39.85 -10.38
CA THR A 1077 9.98 -40.44 -9.38
C THR A 1077 9.40 -41.52 -8.46
N LYS A 1078 8.20 -42.08 -8.71
CA LYS A 1078 7.67 -43.19 -7.86
C LYS A 1078 7.12 -44.40 -8.62
N PHE A 1079 7.76 -44.73 -9.74
CA PHE A 1079 7.67 -46.05 -10.38
C PHE A 1079 9.04 -46.76 -10.47
N ILE A 1080 10.12 -46.18 -9.94
CA ILE A 1080 11.50 -46.72 -10.06
C ILE A 1080 12.09 -47.17 -8.70
N GLN A 1081 11.36 -47.07 -7.59
CA GLN A 1081 11.81 -47.64 -6.31
C GLN A 1081 10.76 -48.61 -5.75
N GLN A 1082 10.69 -49.79 -6.36
CA GLN A 1082 10.61 -51.02 -5.58
C GLN A 1082 11.94 -51.74 -5.77
N GLU A 1083 12.54 -52.09 -4.64
CA GLU A 1083 13.78 -52.86 -4.57
C GLU A 1083 13.68 -54.11 -5.44
N HIS A 1084 14.77 -54.36 -6.18
CA HIS A 1084 15.12 -55.68 -6.69
C HIS A 1084 15.25 -56.64 -5.51
N VAL A 1085 14.15 -57.29 -5.12
CA VAL A 1085 14.20 -58.70 -4.77
C VAL A 1085 14.24 -59.43 -6.11
N LYS A 1086 15.35 -60.11 -6.37
CA LYS A 1086 15.48 -61.05 -7.49
C LYS A 1086 14.47 -62.18 -7.29
N ASP A 1087 13.38 -62.11 -8.03
CA ASP A 1087 12.81 -63.23 -8.78
C ASP A 1087 12.30 -62.65 -10.11
N GLU A 1088 12.85 -63.14 -11.21
CA GLU A 1088 12.51 -62.70 -12.56
C GLU A 1088 11.07 -63.13 -12.90
N ILE A 1089 10.15 -62.16 -13.00
CA ILE A 1089 8.84 -62.35 -13.66
C ILE A 1089 8.78 -61.38 -14.83
N ASP A 1090 8.93 -61.93 -16.03
CA ASP A 1090 8.85 -61.25 -17.31
C ASP A 1090 7.38 -60.91 -17.64
N HIS A 1091 6.99 -59.64 -17.54
CA HIS A 1091 5.66 -59.17 -17.94
C HIS A 1091 5.64 -58.81 -19.43
N SER A 1092 5.74 -59.84 -20.30
CA SER A 1092 5.74 -59.65 -21.75
C SER A 1092 4.33 -59.43 -22.30
N CYS A 1093 3.99 -58.18 -22.64
CA CYS A 1093 2.78 -57.80 -23.40
C CYS A 1093 2.95 -58.01 -24.92
N GLU A 1094 3.65 -59.06 -25.34
CA GLU A 1094 3.78 -59.41 -26.76
C GLU A 1094 2.46 -60.01 -27.27
N ALA A 1095 2.11 -59.90 -28.55
CA ALA A 1095 0.88 -60.52 -29.05
C ALA A 1095 0.96 -62.06 -28.87
N VAL A 1096 -0.14 -62.70 -28.45
CA VAL A 1096 -0.18 -64.17 -28.42
C VAL A 1096 -0.08 -64.66 -29.87
N PRO A 1097 0.81 -65.61 -30.20
CA PRO A 1097 0.89 -66.15 -31.55
C PRO A 1097 -0.50 -66.62 -31.99
N SER A 1098 -1.02 -66.03 -33.07
CA SER A 1098 -2.35 -66.28 -33.61
C SER A 1098 -2.61 -67.74 -34.01
N ALA A 1099 -1.59 -68.61 -33.91
CA ALA A 1099 -1.66 -70.04 -34.15
C ALA A 1099 -2.45 -70.85 -33.09
N ASN A 1100 -2.62 -70.32 -31.86
CA ASN A 1100 -3.17 -71.10 -30.73
C ASN A 1100 -4.61 -70.73 -30.30
N MET A 1101 -5.19 -69.65 -30.83
CA MET A 1101 -6.50 -69.14 -30.42
C MET A 1101 -7.54 -69.29 -31.53
N THR A 1102 -8.72 -69.83 -31.22
CA THR A 1102 -9.84 -69.93 -32.17
C THR A 1102 -11.03 -69.09 -31.72
N ARG A 1103 -11.68 -68.40 -32.66
CA ARG A 1103 -12.91 -67.64 -32.38
C ARG A 1103 -14.03 -68.62 -32.08
N TYR A 1104 -14.57 -68.57 -30.87
CA TYR A 1104 -15.59 -69.51 -30.40
C TYR A 1104 -17.00 -69.00 -30.73
N LYS A 1105 -17.34 -67.76 -30.34
CA LYS A 1105 -18.67 -67.18 -30.52
C LYS A 1105 -18.65 -65.66 -30.43
N GLU A 1106 -19.60 -64.99 -31.08
CA GLU A 1106 -19.95 -63.60 -30.78
C GLU A 1106 -20.88 -63.54 -29.56
N LEU A 1107 -20.52 -62.74 -28.57
CA LEU A 1107 -21.29 -62.53 -27.35
C LEU A 1107 -22.28 -61.35 -27.54
N PHE A 1108 -23.04 -61.02 -26.49
CA PHE A 1108 -23.99 -59.92 -26.49
C PHE A 1108 -23.35 -58.61 -27.00
N HIS A 1109 -24.08 -57.88 -27.86
CA HIS A 1109 -23.61 -56.63 -28.50
C HIS A 1109 -22.30 -56.77 -29.31
N THR A 1110 -22.07 -57.94 -29.92
CA THR A 1110 -21.03 -58.21 -30.95
C THR A 1110 -19.57 -58.36 -30.49
N ILE A 1111 -19.29 -58.42 -29.17
CA ILE A 1111 -17.92 -58.69 -28.69
C ILE A 1111 -17.50 -60.15 -28.98
N PRO A 1112 -16.44 -60.41 -29.75
CA PRO A 1112 -15.97 -61.76 -30.03
C PRO A 1112 -15.21 -62.40 -28.85
N LEU A 1113 -15.49 -63.67 -28.59
CA LEU A 1113 -14.77 -64.51 -27.63
C LEU A 1113 -13.82 -65.49 -28.35
N TYR A 1114 -12.54 -65.44 -28.00
CA TYR A 1114 -11.49 -66.34 -28.49
C TYR A 1114 -11.06 -67.30 -27.39
N ILE A 1115 -10.83 -68.56 -27.75
CA ILE A 1115 -10.52 -69.61 -26.78
C ILE A 1115 -9.32 -70.41 -27.27
N GLU A 1116 -8.41 -70.72 -26.36
CA GLU A 1116 -7.26 -71.57 -26.63
C GLU A 1116 -7.69 -73.02 -26.92
N ARG A 1117 -6.98 -73.69 -27.84
CA ARG A 1117 -7.25 -75.11 -28.16
C ARG A 1117 -7.18 -75.94 -26.88
N ASP A 1118 -8.12 -76.87 -26.71
CA ASP A 1118 -8.29 -77.77 -25.54
C ASP A 1118 -9.03 -77.20 -24.30
N VAL A 1119 -9.51 -75.96 -24.35
CA VAL A 1119 -10.41 -75.43 -23.31
C VAL A 1119 -11.86 -75.89 -23.54
N ARG A 1120 -12.44 -76.62 -22.59
CA ARG A 1120 -13.87 -76.98 -22.60
C ARG A 1120 -14.74 -75.82 -22.13
N VAL A 1121 -15.55 -75.28 -23.03
CA VAL A 1121 -16.49 -74.18 -22.71
C VAL A 1121 -17.71 -74.72 -21.97
N THR A 1122 -17.99 -74.17 -20.79
CA THR A 1122 -19.19 -74.47 -20.01
C THR A 1122 -20.13 -73.28 -19.99
N ASP A 1123 -21.42 -73.48 -19.72
CA ASP A 1123 -22.40 -72.38 -19.63
C ASP A 1123 -22.00 -71.33 -18.58
N LYS A 1124 -21.33 -71.76 -17.50
CA LYS A 1124 -20.76 -70.86 -16.48
C LYS A 1124 -19.74 -69.88 -17.08
N ILE A 1125 -18.87 -70.34 -17.97
CA ILE A 1125 -17.86 -69.49 -18.63
C ILE A 1125 -18.54 -68.48 -19.55
N LEU A 1126 -19.61 -68.90 -20.24
CA LEU A 1126 -20.38 -68.01 -21.11
C LEU A 1126 -21.11 -66.92 -20.33
N ASP A 1127 -21.73 -67.25 -19.19
CA ASP A 1127 -22.35 -66.27 -18.29
C ASP A 1127 -21.33 -65.26 -17.76
N GLN A 1128 -20.15 -65.72 -17.37
CA GLN A 1128 -19.07 -64.86 -16.89
C GLN A 1128 -18.52 -63.96 -18.00
N ALA A 1129 -18.38 -64.48 -19.22
CA ALA A 1129 -18.00 -63.69 -20.39
C ALA A 1129 -19.02 -62.59 -20.68
N GLN A 1130 -20.31 -62.88 -20.53
CA GLN A 1130 -21.38 -61.91 -20.73
C GLN A 1130 -21.35 -60.80 -19.67
N GLN A 1131 -21.10 -61.15 -18.40
CA GLN A 1131 -20.95 -60.16 -17.32
C GLN A 1131 -19.78 -59.19 -17.56
N LEU A 1132 -18.61 -59.72 -17.95
CA LEU A 1132 -17.46 -58.88 -18.26
C LEU A 1132 -17.73 -57.99 -19.49
N SER A 1133 -18.41 -58.52 -20.51
CA SER A 1133 -18.78 -57.76 -21.70
C SER A 1133 -19.60 -56.52 -21.35
N TRP A 1134 -20.56 -56.63 -20.42
CA TRP A 1134 -21.35 -55.49 -19.95
C TRP A 1134 -20.50 -54.39 -19.29
N VAL A 1135 -19.53 -54.77 -18.48
CA VAL A 1135 -18.60 -53.82 -17.82
C VAL A 1135 -17.79 -53.07 -18.87
N LEU A 1136 -17.22 -53.79 -19.85
CA LEU A 1136 -16.41 -53.20 -20.90
C LEU A 1136 -17.22 -52.32 -21.85
N ILE A 1137 -18.45 -52.73 -22.21
CA ILE A 1137 -19.37 -51.91 -23.02
C ILE A 1137 -19.75 -50.62 -22.27
N GLY A 1138 -20.02 -50.70 -20.96
CA GLY A 1138 -20.31 -49.54 -20.14
C GLY A 1138 -19.16 -48.53 -20.17
N LEU A 1139 -17.92 -49.00 -19.98
CA LEU A 1139 -16.72 -48.17 -20.08
C LEU A 1139 -16.54 -47.62 -21.51
N ALA A 1140 -16.73 -48.42 -22.55
CA ALA A 1140 -16.59 -47.97 -23.93
C ALA A 1140 -17.60 -46.89 -24.30
N ASN A 1141 -18.88 -47.07 -23.97
CA ASN A 1141 -19.96 -46.16 -24.38
C ASN A 1141 -20.05 -44.90 -23.54
N HIS A 1142 -19.85 -45.00 -22.23
CA HIS A 1142 -20.13 -43.89 -21.30
C HIS A 1142 -18.86 -43.18 -20.83
N VAL A 1143 -17.70 -43.86 -20.85
CA VAL A 1143 -16.43 -43.30 -20.37
C VAL A 1143 -15.51 -42.96 -21.55
N PHE A 1144 -15.02 -43.96 -22.29
CA PHE A 1144 -13.97 -43.76 -23.29
C PHE A 1144 -14.47 -43.32 -24.68
N ARG A 1145 -15.77 -43.49 -24.96
CA ARG A 1145 -16.41 -43.21 -26.26
C ARG A 1145 -15.73 -43.93 -27.43
N ILE A 1146 -15.34 -45.19 -27.23
CA ILE A 1146 -14.69 -46.03 -28.25
C ILE A 1146 -15.70 -47.02 -28.88
N PRO A 1147 -15.52 -47.40 -30.17
CA PRO A 1147 -16.40 -48.37 -30.82
C PRO A 1147 -16.37 -49.73 -30.12
N ILE A 1148 -17.53 -50.35 -29.90
CA ILE A 1148 -17.63 -51.65 -29.20
C ILE A 1148 -16.90 -52.75 -29.99
N GLU A 1149 -16.81 -52.61 -31.32
CA GLU A 1149 -16.11 -53.51 -32.23
C GLU A 1149 -14.60 -53.58 -31.98
N SER A 1150 -14.04 -52.62 -31.23
CA SER A 1150 -12.64 -52.65 -30.81
C SER A 1150 -12.38 -53.59 -29.63
N LEU A 1151 -13.41 -54.03 -28.92
CA LEU A 1151 -13.30 -54.87 -27.72
C LEU A 1151 -13.39 -56.35 -28.06
N HIS A 1152 -12.48 -57.14 -27.52
CA HIS A 1152 -12.37 -58.59 -27.74
C HIS A 1152 -12.12 -59.27 -26.39
N LEU A 1153 -12.72 -60.45 -26.19
CA LEU A 1153 -12.43 -61.28 -25.02
C LEU A 1153 -11.65 -62.50 -25.46
N TYR A 1154 -10.70 -62.94 -24.63
CA TYR A 1154 -10.02 -64.20 -24.85
C TYR A 1154 -9.86 -65.00 -23.56
N ARG A 1155 -9.65 -66.31 -23.67
CA ARG A 1155 -9.42 -67.18 -22.52
C ARG A 1155 -8.32 -68.19 -22.83
N ASP A 1156 -7.21 -68.08 -22.10
CA ASP A 1156 -6.08 -69.01 -22.13
C ASP A 1156 -6.17 -70.04 -20.99
N ILE A 1157 -5.25 -71.02 -20.99
CA ILE A 1157 -5.17 -72.05 -19.95
C ILE A 1157 -4.36 -71.54 -18.75
N ASP A 1158 -3.13 -71.07 -18.99
CA ASP A 1158 -2.14 -70.72 -17.97
C ASP A 1158 -1.29 -69.49 -18.29
N GLY A 1159 -1.58 -68.79 -19.40
CA GLY A 1159 -0.81 -67.62 -19.83
C GLY A 1159 -0.85 -66.45 -18.84
N ALA A 1160 0.29 -65.80 -18.60
CA ALA A 1160 0.43 -64.74 -17.60
C ALA A 1160 -0.19 -63.38 -18.02
N ARG A 1161 -0.87 -63.31 -19.16
CA ARG A 1161 -1.33 -62.04 -19.79
C ARG A 1161 -2.76 -61.69 -19.39
N ILE A 1162 -2.94 -60.45 -18.92
CA ILE A 1162 -4.23 -59.94 -18.42
C ILE A 1162 -5.02 -59.25 -19.53
N ALA A 1163 -4.35 -58.43 -20.35
CA ALA A 1163 -4.88 -57.82 -21.56
C ALA A 1163 -3.73 -57.53 -22.53
N PHE A 1164 -4.07 -57.24 -23.79
CA PHE A 1164 -3.12 -56.69 -24.75
C PHE A 1164 -3.87 -55.90 -25.84
N ASN A 1165 -3.14 -54.99 -26.50
CA ASN A 1165 -3.62 -54.22 -27.63
C ASN A 1165 -2.88 -54.63 -28.90
N ASP A 1166 -3.62 -55.14 -29.88
CA ASP A 1166 -3.09 -55.39 -31.21
C ASP A 1166 -3.74 -54.42 -32.21
N ARG A 1167 -2.98 -53.43 -32.67
CA ARG A 1167 -3.39 -52.47 -33.71
C ARG A 1167 -4.76 -51.82 -33.45
N ARG A 1168 -5.02 -51.39 -32.21
CA ARG A 1168 -6.26 -50.76 -31.73
C ARG A 1168 -7.42 -51.73 -31.48
N ALA A 1169 -7.20 -53.04 -31.59
CA ALA A 1169 -8.10 -54.06 -31.07
C ALA A 1169 -7.63 -54.45 -29.65
N LEU A 1170 -8.52 -54.26 -28.68
CA LEU A 1170 -8.23 -54.49 -27.26
C LEU A 1170 -8.72 -55.87 -26.85
N PHE A 1171 -7.82 -56.73 -26.42
CA PHE A 1171 -8.11 -58.09 -25.99
C PHE A 1171 -7.99 -58.22 -24.47
N PHE A 1172 -9.07 -58.62 -23.80
CA PHE A 1172 -9.11 -58.80 -22.36
C PHE A 1172 -9.25 -60.27 -21.98
N ASN A 1173 -8.44 -60.75 -21.04
CA ASN A 1173 -8.44 -62.15 -20.62
C ASN A 1173 -9.55 -62.43 -19.62
N LEU A 1174 -10.49 -63.29 -20.01
CA LEU A 1174 -11.63 -63.71 -19.20
C LEU A 1174 -11.19 -64.50 -17.95
N ARG A 1175 -10.10 -65.26 -18.01
CA ARG A 1175 -9.61 -66.09 -16.89
C ARG A 1175 -9.34 -65.28 -15.63
N TYR A 1176 -8.82 -64.06 -15.79
CA TYR A 1176 -8.57 -63.15 -14.67
C TYR A 1176 -9.87 -62.64 -14.03
N TYR A 1177 -10.91 -62.39 -14.84
CA TYR A 1177 -12.23 -62.07 -14.32
C TYR A 1177 -12.81 -63.24 -13.50
N GLU A 1178 -12.67 -64.48 -14.00
CA GLU A 1178 -13.13 -65.70 -13.34
C GLU A 1178 -12.48 -65.89 -11.96
N GLN A 1179 -11.16 -65.72 -11.87
CA GLN A 1179 -10.37 -65.97 -10.66
C GLN A 1179 -10.49 -64.86 -9.61
N VAL A 1180 -10.48 -63.60 -10.04
CA VAL A 1180 -10.36 -62.46 -9.12
C VAL A 1180 -11.72 -61.93 -8.68
N PHE A 1181 -12.72 -61.96 -9.58
CA PHE A 1181 -13.97 -61.23 -9.41
C PHE A 1181 -15.21 -62.12 -9.43
N ALA A 1182 -15.25 -63.18 -10.24
CA ALA A 1182 -16.49 -63.93 -10.45
C ALA A 1182 -17.02 -64.69 -9.21
N GLU A 1183 -16.15 -65.20 -8.34
CA GLU A 1183 -16.58 -65.83 -7.07
C GLU A 1183 -17.05 -64.80 -6.04
N LYS A 1184 -16.47 -63.59 -6.06
CA LYS A 1184 -16.80 -62.49 -5.14
C LYS A 1184 -18.10 -61.77 -5.52
N VAL A 1185 -18.53 -61.84 -6.78
CA VAL A 1185 -19.74 -61.16 -7.28
C VAL A 1185 -21.01 -61.99 -7.06
N ARG A 1186 -20.91 -63.32 -7.05
CA ARG A 1186 -22.04 -64.26 -7.01
C ARG A 1186 -22.99 -64.11 -5.79
N PRO A 1187 -22.53 -63.85 -4.55
CA PRO A 1187 -23.41 -63.65 -3.40
C PRO A 1187 -24.21 -62.34 -3.46
N TYR A 1188 -23.68 -61.32 -4.13
CA TYR A 1188 -24.26 -59.97 -4.15
C TYR A 1188 -25.29 -59.79 -5.27
N LEU A 1189 -25.21 -60.60 -6.34
CA LEU A 1189 -26.23 -60.66 -7.38
C LEU A 1189 -27.55 -61.27 -6.90
N GLN A 1190 -27.53 -62.05 -5.81
CA GLN A 1190 -28.71 -62.70 -5.23
C GLN A 1190 -29.27 -61.97 -4.00
N ALA A 1191 -28.61 -60.90 -3.55
CA ALA A 1191 -29.04 -60.09 -2.42
C ALA A 1191 -29.96 -58.96 -2.89
N THR A 1192 -31.08 -58.76 -2.19
CA THR A 1192 -32.10 -57.72 -2.46
C THR A 1192 -31.56 -56.28 -2.35
N SER A 1193 -30.34 -56.09 -1.83
CA SER A 1193 -29.63 -54.81 -1.82
C SER A 1193 -28.12 -55.06 -1.90
N PRO A 1194 -27.50 -54.97 -3.08
CA PRO A 1194 -26.06 -55.19 -3.24
C PRO A 1194 -25.27 -54.03 -2.62
N SER A 1195 -24.18 -54.36 -1.93
CA SER A 1195 -23.26 -53.36 -1.40
C SER A 1195 -22.38 -52.81 -2.54
N ILE A 1196 -22.48 -51.50 -2.74
CA ILE A 1196 -21.81 -50.66 -3.75
C ILE A 1196 -20.26 -50.88 -3.91
N PRO A 1197 -19.46 -51.28 -2.90
CA PRO A 1197 -17.99 -51.29 -3.01
C PRO A 1197 -17.37 -52.24 -4.04
N ILE A 1198 -17.95 -53.42 -4.28
CA ILE A 1198 -17.33 -54.44 -5.15
C ILE A 1198 -17.46 -54.09 -6.64
N ILE A 1199 -18.61 -53.54 -7.04
CA ILE A 1199 -18.87 -53.07 -8.41
C ILE A 1199 -17.92 -51.92 -8.78
N HIS A 1200 -17.72 -50.98 -7.84
CA HIS A 1200 -16.73 -49.92 -8.01
C HIS A 1200 -15.31 -50.47 -8.17
N THR A 1201 -14.98 -51.55 -7.46
CA THR A 1201 -13.65 -52.17 -7.54
C THR A 1201 -13.41 -52.79 -8.93
N ILE A 1202 -14.40 -53.51 -9.47
CA ILE A 1202 -14.32 -54.11 -10.81
C ILE A 1202 -14.22 -53.02 -11.89
N LEU A 1203 -15.06 -51.99 -11.84
CA LEU A 1203 -15.04 -50.89 -12.80
C LEU A 1203 -13.73 -50.10 -12.75
N ASN A 1204 -13.17 -49.86 -11.57
CA ASN A 1204 -11.90 -49.18 -11.42
C ASN A 1204 -10.73 -49.99 -12.00
N PHE A 1205 -10.70 -51.31 -11.77
CA PHE A 1205 -9.67 -52.19 -12.32
C PHE A 1205 -9.68 -52.18 -13.86
N TYR A 1206 -10.84 -52.42 -14.47
CA TYR A 1206 -10.97 -52.44 -15.94
C TYR A 1206 -10.84 -51.05 -16.56
N PHE A 1207 -11.12 -49.96 -15.83
CA PHE A 1207 -10.84 -48.59 -16.28
C PHE A 1207 -9.33 -48.35 -16.46
N ILE A 1208 -8.50 -48.70 -15.47
CA ILE A 1208 -7.04 -48.52 -15.58
C ILE A 1208 -6.46 -49.47 -16.63
N LEU A 1209 -6.92 -50.72 -16.67
CA LEU A 1209 -6.49 -51.68 -17.68
C LEU A 1209 -6.79 -51.17 -19.09
N THR A 1210 -7.98 -50.60 -19.33
CA THR A 1210 -8.32 -49.98 -20.63
C THR A 1210 -7.46 -48.75 -20.93
N CYS A 1211 -7.13 -47.93 -19.94
CA CYS A 1211 -6.21 -46.79 -20.12
C CYS A 1211 -4.79 -47.25 -20.51
N HIS A 1212 -4.30 -48.32 -19.89
CA HIS A 1212 -3.02 -48.95 -20.19
C HIS A 1212 -2.97 -49.42 -21.64
N GLU A 1213 -3.97 -50.20 -22.05
CA GLU A 1213 -4.03 -50.70 -23.42
C GLU A 1213 -4.21 -49.58 -24.45
N LEU A 1214 -4.99 -48.53 -24.14
CA LEU A 1214 -5.12 -47.36 -25.01
C LEU A 1214 -3.80 -46.57 -25.14
N ALA A 1215 -2.97 -46.53 -24.10
CA ALA A 1215 -1.66 -45.88 -24.14
C ALA A 1215 -0.69 -46.59 -25.11
N HIS A 1216 -0.82 -47.91 -25.30
CA HIS A 1216 -0.06 -48.65 -26.30
C HIS A 1216 -0.36 -48.25 -27.74
N ASN A 1217 -1.47 -47.53 -28.00
CA ASN A 1217 -1.70 -46.92 -29.33
C ASN A 1217 -0.78 -45.72 -29.62
N LEU A 1218 -0.15 -45.15 -28.58
CA LEU A 1218 0.71 -43.97 -28.66
C LEU A 1218 2.19 -44.34 -28.47
N GLU A 1219 2.50 -45.28 -27.57
CA GLU A 1219 3.87 -45.69 -27.26
C GLU A 1219 3.92 -47.21 -27.00
N VAL A 1220 4.78 -47.93 -27.73
CA VAL A 1220 4.85 -49.40 -27.64
C VAL A 1220 5.73 -49.86 -26.47
N ALA A 1221 6.81 -49.13 -26.16
CA ALA A 1221 7.75 -49.51 -25.11
C ALA A 1221 7.30 -48.95 -23.74
N HIS A 1222 7.43 -49.75 -22.68
CA HIS A 1222 7.14 -49.37 -21.28
C HIS A 1222 8.18 -48.39 -20.70
N ASN A 1223 8.47 -47.31 -21.43
CA ASN A 1223 9.37 -46.24 -21.03
C ASN A 1223 8.58 -45.12 -20.33
N SER A 1224 9.27 -44.05 -19.94
CA SER A 1224 8.62 -42.95 -19.25
C SER A 1224 7.54 -42.23 -20.07
N ASN A 1225 7.61 -42.25 -21.40
CA ASN A 1225 6.60 -41.64 -22.25
C ASN A 1225 5.30 -42.46 -22.21
N PHE A 1226 5.40 -43.79 -22.18
CA PHE A 1226 4.24 -44.67 -22.01
C PHE A 1226 3.48 -44.38 -20.72
N ILE A 1227 4.20 -44.23 -19.59
CA ILE A 1227 3.60 -43.90 -18.30
C ILE A 1227 2.89 -42.53 -18.35
N ASN A 1228 3.53 -41.52 -18.96
CA ASN A 1228 2.93 -40.19 -19.12
C ASN A 1228 1.64 -40.24 -19.96
N HIS A 1229 1.61 -41.05 -21.03
CA HIS A 1229 0.42 -41.22 -21.86
C HIS A 1229 -0.72 -41.94 -21.11
N LEU A 1230 -0.41 -43.00 -20.36
CA LEU A 1230 -1.37 -43.71 -19.51
C LEU A 1230 -2.01 -42.75 -18.49
N GLU A 1231 -1.20 -41.97 -17.77
CA GLU A 1231 -1.70 -41.02 -16.78
C GLU A 1231 -2.57 -39.93 -17.42
N THR A 1232 -2.15 -39.41 -18.58
CA THR A 1232 -2.92 -38.39 -19.31
C THR A 1232 -4.29 -38.92 -19.73
N ILE A 1233 -4.37 -40.15 -20.23
CA ILE A 1233 -5.63 -40.80 -20.62
C ILE A 1233 -6.49 -41.03 -19.37
N ALA A 1234 -5.91 -41.52 -18.27
CA ALA A 1234 -6.63 -41.79 -17.04
C ALA A 1234 -7.21 -40.51 -16.41
N VAL A 1235 -6.45 -39.42 -16.32
CA VAL A 1235 -6.93 -38.12 -15.82
C VAL A 1235 -8.09 -37.61 -16.67
N LYS A 1236 -7.96 -37.69 -18.00
CA LYS A 1236 -8.96 -37.15 -18.93
C LYS A 1236 -10.33 -37.79 -18.73
N PHE A 1237 -10.39 -39.11 -18.56
CA PHE A 1237 -11.64 -39.86 -18.48
C PHE A 1237 -12.10 -40.18 -17.05
N MET A 1238 -11.36 -39.73 -16.02
CA MET A 1238 -11.68 -40.03 -14.62
C MET A 1238 -13.02 -39.42 -14.17
N THR A 1239 -13.33 -38.20 -14.61
CA THR A 1239 -14.61 -37.52 -14.34
C THR A 1239 -15.79 -38.25 -14.98
N ASP A 1240 -15.65 -38.67 -16.23
CA ASP A 1240 -16.70 -39.43 -16.94
C ASP A 1240 -16.93 -40.79 -16.29
N LYS A 1241 -15.86 -41.45 -15.81
CA LYS A 1241 -15.94 -42.69 -15.02
C LYS A 1241 -16.64 -42.47 -13.67
N ASP A 1242 -16.32 -41.41 -12.93
CA ASP A 1242 -16.97 -41.12 -11.65
C ASP A 1242 -18.45 -40.71 -11.83
N LEU A 1243 -18.81 -40.03 -12.92
CA LEU A 1243 -20.20 -39.74 -13.29
C LEU A 1243 -20.96 -41.02 -13.68
N PHE A 1244 -20.34 -41.88 -14.49
CA PHE A 1244 -20.89 -43.20 -14.83
C PHE A 1244 -21.13 -44.02 -13.56
N LEU A 1245 -20.17 -44.07 -12.62
CA LEU A 1245 -20.30 -44.77 -11.34
C LEU A 1245 -21.46 -44.25 -10.47
N GLN A 1246 -21.79 -42.95 -10.52
CA GLN A 1246 -22.93 -42.39 -9.80
C GLN A 1246 -24.29 -42.77 -10.43
N GLN A 1247 -24.30 -42.96 -11.76
CA GLN A 1247 -25.51 -43.33 -12.52
C GLN A 1247 -25.71 -44.85 -12.62
N PHE A 1248 -24.65 -45.63 -12.41
CA PHE A 1248 -24.62 -47.07 -12.63
C PHE A 1248 -25.15 -47.84 -11.42
N SER A 1249 -26.43 -48.22 -11.44
CA SER A 1249 -26.96 -49.26 -10.53
C SER A 1249 -26.92 -50.61 -11.24
N PHE A 1250 -26.13 -51.54 -10.71
CA PHE A 1250 -25.97 -52.89 -11.29
C PHE A 1250 -27.29 -53.66 -11.34
N GLN A 1251 -28.26 -53.32 -10.48
CA GLN A 1251 -29.60 -53.89 -10.46
C GLN A 1251 -30.50 -53.44 -11.62
N ASN A 1252 -30.44 -52.17 -12.06
CA ASN A 1252 -31.28 -51.69 -13.18
C ASN A 1252 -30.74 -52.10 -14.56
N TYR A 1253 -29.46 -52.48 -14.65
CA TYR A 1253 -28.78 -52.83 -15.90
C TYR A 1253 -28.70 -54.35 -16.16
N LEU A 1254 -29.00 -55.19 -15.15
CA LEU A 1254 -29.18 -56.64 -15.30
C LEU A 1254 -30.66 -57.06 -15.44
N GLN A 1255 -31.60 -56.18 -15.09
CA GLN A 1255 -33.05 -56.41 -15.26
C GLN A 1255 -33.57 -55.98 -16.64
N ASN A 1256 -32.80 -55.19 -17.40
CA ASN A 1256 -33.03 -54.87 -18.82
C ASN A 1256 -31.96 -55.56 -19.66
#